data_AF-A0A956CC37-F1
#
_entry.id   AF-A0A956CC37-F1
#
_cell.length_a   1.000
_cell.length_b   1.000
_cell.length_c   1.000
_cell.angle_alpha   90.00
_cell.angle_beta   90.00
_cell.angle_gamma   90.00
#
_symmetry.space_group_name_H-M   'P 1'
#
loop_
_entity.id
_entity.type
_entity.pdbx_description
1 polymer ?
#
loop_
_entity_poly.entity_id
_entity_poly.type
_entity_poly.pdbx_seq_one_letter_code
_entity_poly.pdbx_strand_id
1 'polypeptide(L)'
;MRRRIGIFVGLFAASLSLTAHAALTDSEKAQIAGFVRDAEVADAGRVRALVARPDLSEAEAAAPLVSAYGPVEFDARRAKFTRELLFGAGSDAARSTLAPAVTRALLGRANARIRALPAGDNPGWSSGAVQAAEELVRLHAFVADAIANAGKPPADGHDASAGIRDDALKSAAEAYHAHLDAHATWLKPSAAATGAWVRVRAQVELTTAALARGVIPRHEVSAWLGFDDARRALFERHGVLVEDGGAPAGAELSLLLSWLDGQPLAAKDLDLLLVAKAPSAGLEARGQVARAGVMLGSGAAEDALWPKDVEPAKPDAAAAELAYAVAWQATRAAFAKNPALRSLAQKVAARAARAGADGYLSRDLVDSVLRPVGAELPGAQGASAEQLTAHAVRLLLVDAARATSVALVRSVRGHDEPLAALTVALSVLATRDGKVESLALGQTQANGKVEPLSLSGVTVSGGVVTGFELNKSKIAIELATDGRVVKVTRDGKPPTLSSIPMARLVPETADAFTVRGVRFEKLSGAPRGLSVDDGRLLLAAAEKSGGFDAVAGGKDVKDASIRAKLTLSGAGGGLLVRAQPGSASYDAIALLLSAEPRQALLVLVDGKGRAIELSPAVELAKKGAEHAVSLAVRGQAVTATVDGKKITAKLERAAGTGKVGLAVRAGGRIEARDISSPSLTRGK
;
A
#
# COMPACT_ATOMS: atom_id res chain seq x y z
N MET A 1 -110.15 5.79 -35.51
CA MET A 1 -109.51 4.56 -36.04
C MET A 1 -108.30 4.99 -36.86
N ARG A 2 -107.05 4.60 -36.68
CA ARG A 2 -106.35 3.58 -35.87
C ARG A 2 -105.00 4.17 -35.43
N ARG A 3 -104.58 3.85 -34.20
CA ARG A 3 -103.26 4.11 -33.61
C ARG A 3 -102.15 3.42 -34.41
N ARG A 4 -100.97 4.04 -34.51
CA ARG A 4 -99.68 3.34 -34.71
C ARG A 4 -98.76 3.66 -33.54
N ILE A 5 -98.51 2.62 -32.76
CA ILE A 5 -97.44 2.48 -31.77
C ILE A 5 -96.28 1.80 -32.51
N GLY A 6 -95.03 2.17 -32.22
CA GLY A 6 -93.97 1.16 -32.20
C GLY A 6 -92.55 1.54 -32.60
N ILE A 7 -91.73 1.68 -31.55
CA ILE A 7 -90.37 1.11 -31.39
C ILE A 7 -89.18 1.91 -31.96
N PHE A 8 -88.55 2.64 -31.04
CA PHE A 8 -87.14 3.05 -31.06
C PHE A 8 -86.24 1.81 -30.94
N VAL A 9 -85.32 1.61 -31.89
CA VAL A 9 -84.18 0.69 -31.75
C VAL A 9 -82.93 1.54 -31.55
N GLY A 10 -82.40 1.53 -30.33
CA GLY A 10 -81.10 2.11 -30.00
C GLY A 10 -79.98 1.20 -30.52
N LEU A 11 -79.14 1.73 -31.40
CA LEU A 11 -77.95 1.06 -31.89
C LEU A 11 -76.82 1.26 -30.87
N PHE A 12 -76.57 0.26 -30.04
CA PHE A 12 -75.41 0.19 -29.15
C PHE A 12 -74.18 -0.19 -30.00
N ALA A 13 -73.43 0.79 -30.48
CA ALA A 13 -72.13 0.57 -31.09
C ALA A 13 -71.08 0.39 -29.98
N ALA A 14 -70.82 -0.85 -29.58
CA ALA A 14 -69.69 -1.20 -28.74
C ALA A 14 -68.40 -1.05 -29.57
N SER A 15 -67.67 0.04 -29.34
CA SER A 15 -66.29 0.24 -29.79
C SER A 15 -65.37 -0.74 -29.06
N LEU A 16 -65.20 -1.93 -29.62
CA LEU A 16 -64.07 -2.81 -29.30
C LEU A 16 -62.82 -2.20 -29.92
N SER A 17 -62.08 -1.41 -29.12
CA SER A 17 -60.71 -1.03 -29.44
C SER A 17 -59.81 -2.26 -29.34
N LEU A 18 -59.77 -3.06 -30.40
CA LEU A 18 -58.72 -4.06 -30.61
C LEU A 18 -57.44 -3.31 -30.96
N THR A 19 -56.56 -3.12 -29.99
CA THR A 19 -55.15 -2.80 -30.25
C THR A 19 -54.55 -3.98 -31.00
N ALA A 20 -54.46 -3.87 -32.33
CA ALA A 20 -53.70 -4.80 -33.15
C ALA A 20 -52.21 -4.68 -32.74
N HIS A 21 -51.72 -5.67 -31.98
CA HIS A 21 -50.31 -5.79 -31.64
C HIS A 21 -49.59 -6.27 -32.89
N ALA A 22 -48.81 -5.40 -33.52
CA ALA A 22 -48.03 -5.75 -34.70
C ALA A 22 -46.81 -6.56 -34.24
N ALA A 23 -46.87 -7.89 -34.32
CA ALA A 23 -45.71 -8.73 -34.06
C ALA A 23 -44.88 -8.95 -35.33
N LEU A 24 -43.57 -9.09 -35.19
CA LEU A 24 -42.71 -9.53 -36.29
C LEU A 24 -43.09 -10.95 -36.75
N THR A 25 -43.18 -11.13 -38.06
CA THR A 25 -43.43 -12.42 -38.69
C THR A 25 -42.26 -13.38 -38.47
N ASP A 26 -42.51 -14.68 -38.62
CA ASP A 26 -41.45 -15.68 -38.46
C ASP A 26 -40.35 -15.55 -39.54
N SER A 27 -40.71 -15.04 -40.73
CA SER A 27 -39.74 -14.73 -41.79
C SER A 27 -38.81 -13.58 -41.39
N GLU A 28 -39.35 -12.49 -40.83
CA GLU A 28 -38.53 -11.36 -40.35
C GLU A 28 -37.63 -11.78 -39.19
N LYS A 29 -38.14 -12.59 -38.25
CA LYS A 29 -37.33 -13.16 -37.16
C LYS A 29 -36.18 -14.02 -37.69
N ALA A 30 -36.45 -14.86 -38.70
CA ALA A 30 -35.43 -15.69 -39.33
C ALA A 30 -34.36 -14.86 -40.07
N GLN A 31 -34.76 -13.76 -40.74
CA GLN A 31 -33.83 -12.82 -41.36
C GLN A 31 -32.92 -12.15 -40.34
N ILE A 32 -33.48 -11.65 -39.23
CA ILE A 32 -32.70 -11.06 -38.14
C ILE A 32 -31.67 -12.07 -37.60
N ALA A 33 -32.09 -13.31 -37.38
CA ALA A 33 -31.19 -14.38 -36.94
C ALA A 33 -30.07 -14.67 -37.94
N GLY A 34 -30.36 -14.65 -39.24
CA GLY A 34 -29.35 -14.76 -40.31
C GLY A 34 -28.34 -13.61 -40.26
N PHE A 35 -28.81 -12.37 -40.26
CA PHE A 35 -27.94 -11.19 -40.26
C PHE A 35 -27.06 -11.08 -39.01
N VAL A 36 -27.57 -11.45 -37.83
CA VAL A 36 -26.76 -11.47 -36.60
C VAL A 36 -25.72 -12.59 -36.61
N ARG A 37 -26.06 -13.75 -37.19
CA ARG A 37 -25.13 -14.88 -37.31
C ARG A 37 -23.96 -14.51 -38.22
N ASP A 38 -24.27 -13.94 -39.37
CA ASP A 38 -23.31 -13.54 -40.38
C ASP A 38 -22.57 -12.25 -39.96
N ALA A 39 -23.21 -11.36 -39.20
CA ALA A 39 -22.62 -10.13 -38.66
C ALA A 39 -21.95 -9.23 -39.72
N GLU A 40 -22.56 -9.14 -40.90
CA GLU A 40 -22.15 -8.21 -41.95
C GLU A 40 -22.64 -6.79 -41.62
N VAL A 41 -21.70 -5.86 -41.51
CA VAL A 41 -21.98 -4.46 -41.11
C VAL A 41 -23.01 -3.81 -42.04
N ALA A 42 -23.01 -4.16 -43.32
CA ALA A 42 -23.96 -3.65 -44.31
C ALA A 42 -25.44 -4.01 -44.01
N ASP A 43 -25.69 -5.11 -43.28
CA ASP A 43 -27.04 -5.57 -42.95
C ASP A 43 -27.58 -4.97 -41.65
N ALA A 44 -26.75 -4.26 -40.87
CA ALA A 44 -27.16 -3.67 -39.60
C ALA A 44 -28.33 -2.68 -39.76
N GLY A 45 -28.33 -1.90 -40.86
CA GLY A 45 -29.44 -0.99 -41.18
C GLY A 45 -30.76 -1.72 -41.47
N ARG A 46 -30.70 -2.93 -42.04
CA ARG A 46 -31.90 -3.76 -42.31
C ARG A 46 -32.47 -4.31 -41.02
N VAL A 47 -31.62 -4.83 -40.14
CA VAL A 47 -32.05 -5.28 -38.80
C VAL A 47 -32.67 -4.12 -38.03
N ARG A 48 -32.04 -2.93 -38.05
CA ARG A 48 -32.58 -1.71 -37.43
C ARG A 48 -34.01 -1.39 -37.90
N ALA A 49 -34.23 -1.41 -39.22
CA ALA A 49 -35.53 -1.10 -39.80
C ALA A 49 -36.63 -2.08 -39.36
N LEU A 50 -36.27 -3.34 -39.06
CA LEU A 50 -37.20 -4.35 -38.56
C LEU A 50 -37.49 -4.21 -37.06
N VAL A 51 -36.45 -4.01 -36.23
CA VAL A 51 -36.59 -4.05 -34.77
C VAL A 51 -36.93 -2.71 -34.14
N ALA A 52 -36.67 -1.59 -34.81
CA ALA A 52 -36.94 -0.25 -34.29
C ALA A 52 -38.23 0.37 -34.86
N ARG A 53 -39.18 -0.47 -35.30
CA ARG A 53 -40.47 0.02 -35.78
C ARG A 53 -41.28 0.63 -34.63
N PRO A 54 -41.99 1.74 -34.86
CA PRO A 54 -42.71 2.46 -33.80
C PRO A 54 -43.94 1.71 -33.27
N ASP A 55 -44.41 0.66 -33.97
CA ASP A 55 -45.55 -0.17 -33.59
C ASP A 55 -45.16 -1.38 -32.72
N LEU A 56 -43.86 -1.62 -32.50
CA LEU A 56 -43.37 -2.65 -31.60
C LEU A 56 -43.27 -2.12 -30.17
N SER A 57 -43.75 -2.90 -29.21
CA SER A 57 -43.34 -2.71 -27.81
C SER A 57 -41.85 -3.02 -27.65
N GLU A 58 -41.28 -2.53 -26.55
CA GLU A 58 -39.88 -2.78 -26.22
C GLU A 58 -39.55 -4.28 -26.12
N ALA A 59 -40.47 -5.08 -25.58
CA ALA A 59 -40.32 -6.53 -25.49
C ALA A 59 -40.36 -7.20 -26.88
N GLU A 60 -41.25 -6.75 -27.77
CA GLU A 60 -41.35 -7.25 -29.15
C GLU A 60 -40.13 -6.88 -30.00
N ALA A 61 -39.53 -5.71 -29.77
CA ALA A 61 -38.27 -5.29 -30.39
C ALA A 61 -37.07 -6.14 -29.90
N ALA A 62 -37.04 -6.49 -28.61
CA ALA A 62 -35.93 -7.24 -28.01
C ALA A 62 -35.96 -8.74 -28.33
N ALA A 63 -37.14 -9.37 -28.33
CA ALA A 63 -37.33 -10.82 -28.51
C ALA A 63 -36.60 -11.43 -29.73
N PRO A 64 -36.66 -10.86 -30.96
CA PRO A 64 -35.93 -11.40 -32.11
C PRO A 64 -34.42 -11.29 -31.94
N LEU A 65 -33.91 -10.22 -31.33
CA LEU A 65 -32.48 -10.03 -31.08
C LEU A 65 -31.98 -11.02 -30.02
N VAL A 66 -32.73 -11.23 -28.93
CA VAL A 66 -32.41 -12.24 -27.90
C VAL A 66 -32.28 -13.62 -28.53
N SER A 67 -33.23 -14.01 -29.38
CA SER A 67 -33.22 -15.30 -30.07
C SER A 67 -32.05 -15.42 -31.06
N ALA A 68 -31.67 -14.31 -31.70
CA ALA A 68 -30.59 -14.26 -32.69
C ALA A 68 -29.18 -14.31 -32.06
N TYR A 69 -28.95 -13.58 -30.96
CA TYR A 69 -27.66 -13.54 -30.27
C TYR A 69 -27.42 -14.76 -29.38
N GLY A 70 -28.46 -15.35 -28.79
CA GLY A 70 -28.34 -16.50 -27.88
C GLY A 70 -27.41 -17.63 -28.37
N PRO A 71 -27.56 -18.15 -29.61
CA PRO A 71 -26.78 -19.29 -30.08
C PRO A 71 -25.38 -18.94 -30.62
N VAL A 72 -25.03 -17.66 -30.79
CA VAL A 72 -23.77 -17.26 -31.45
C VAL A 72 -22.80 -16.61 -30.47
N GLU A 73 -21.49 -16.86 -30.62
CA GLU A 73 -20.47 -16.24 -29.77
C GLU A 73 -20.41 -14.73 -29.97
N PHE A 74 -20.20 -13.94 -28.92
CA PHE A 74 -19.95 -12.50 -29.09
C PHE A 74 -18.46 -12.19 -29.32
N ASP A 75 -18.11 -12.12 -30.60
CA ASP A 75 -16.76 -11.82 -31.10
C ASP A 75 -16.62 -10.36 -31.60
N ALA A 76 -15.43 -9.98 -32.06
CA ALA A 76 -15.16 -8.62 -32.56
C ALA A 76 -16.00 -8.24 -33.79
N ARG A 77 -16.35 -9.21 -34.65
CA ARG A 77 -17.17 -8.97 -35.85
C ARG A 77 -18.59 -8.62 -35.43
N ARG A 78 -19.17 -9.40 -34.50
CA ARG A 78 -20.50 -9.11 -33.93
C ARG A 78 -20.50 -7.82 -33.14
N ALA A 79 -19.47 -7.51 -32.35
CA ALA A 79 -19.38 -6.22 -31.67
C ALA A 79 -19.40 -5.04 -32.67
N LYS A 80 -18.71 -5.15 -33.81
CA LYS A 80 -18.76 -4.13 -34.87
C LYS A 80 -20.15 -4.02 -35.50
N PHE A 81 -20.77 -5.15 -35.81
CA PHE A 81 -22.15 -5.20 -36.32
C PHE A 81 -23.14 -4.58 -35.34
N THR A 82 -23.07 -4.90 -34.05
CA THR A 82 -23.94 -4.34 -33.00
C THR A 82 -23.72 -2.84 -32.84
N ARG A 83 -22.47 -2.37 -32.96
CA ARG A 83 -22.18 -0.93 -32.92
C ARG A 83 -22.77 -0.21 -34.13
N GLU A 84 -22.67 -0.79 -35.33
CA GLU A 84 -23.35 -0.25 -36.51
C GLU A 84 -24.87 -0.28 -36.34
N LEU A 85 -25.44 -1.33 -35.75
CA LEU A 85 -26.87 -1.40 -35.47
C LEU A 85 -27.32 -0.20 -34.60
N LEU A 86 -26.55 0.13 -33.55
CA LEU A 86 -26.84 1.23 -32.62
C LEU A 86 -26.51 2.63 -33.18
N PHE A 87 -25.36 2.82 -33.81
CA PHE A 87 -24.80 4.15 -34.15
C PHE A 87 -24.47 4.34 -35.63
N GLY A 88 -24.87 3.41 -36.48
CA GLY A 88 -24.71 3.52 -37.92
C GLY A 88 -25.55 4.65 -38.54
N ALA A 89 -25.37 4.88 -39.83
CA ALA A 89 -26.09 5.95 -40.54
C ALA A 89 -27.62 5.81 -40.37
N GLY A 90 -28.29 6.91 -40.00
CA GLY A 90 -29.75 6.95 -39.79
C GLY A 90 -30.24 6.26 -38.52
N SER A 91 -29.38 6.00 -37.52
CA SER A 91 -29.80 5.31 -36.29
C SER A 91 -30.48 6.21 -35.26
N ASP A 92 -30.34 7.53 -35.33
CA ASP A 92 -30.70 8.49 -34.27
C ASP A 92 -32.08 8.26 -33.67
N ALA A 93 -33.11 8.13 -34.51
CA ALA A 93 -34.49 7.92 -34.08
C ALA A 93 -34.73 6.54 -33.43
N ALA A 94 -33.88 5.55 -33.73
CA ALA A 94 -34.00 4.18 -33.26
C ALA A 94 -33.19 3.90 -31.98
N ARG A 95 -32.22 4.75 -31.63
CA ARG A 95 -31.25 4.49 -30.53
C ARG A 95 -31.93 4.18 -29.21
N SER A 96 -32.98 4.91 -28.85
CA SER A 96 -33.69 4.71 -27.57
C SER A 96 -34.53 3.43 -27.54
N THR A 97 -35.00 2.93 -28.68
CA THR A 97 -35.64 1.60 -28.77
C THR A 97 -34.60 0.48 -28.80
N LEU A 98 -33.49 0.70 -29.52
CA LEU A 98 -32.44 -0.29 -29.71
C LEU A 98 -31.56 -0.52 -28.48
N ALA A 99 -31.22 0.52 -27.73
CA ALA A 99 -30.31 0.41 -26.59
C ALA A 99 -30.76 -0.65 -25.55
N PRO A 100 -32.02 -0.64 -25.05
CA PRO A 100 -32.47 -1.67 -24.13
C PRO A 100 -32.73 -3.02 -24.84
N ALA A 101 -33.12 -3.02 -26.13
CA ALA A 101 -33.30 -4.26 -26.89
C ALA A 101 -31.97 -5.02 -27.12
N VAL A 102 -30.91 -4.30 -27.49
CA VAL A 102 -29.55 -4.83 -27.62
C VAL A 102 -29.02 -5.28 -26.27
N THR A 103 -29.21 -4.48 -25.21
CA THR A 103 -28.83 -4.87 -23.85
C THR A 103 -29.45 -6.22 -23.47
N ARG A 104 -30.77 -6.39 -23.64
CA ARG A 104 -31.44 -7.67 -23.36
C ARG A 104 -30.93 -8.82 -24.23
N ALA A 105 -30.62 -8.56 -25.50
CA ALA A 105 -30.08 -9.58 -26.39
C ALA A 105 -28.71 -10.09 -25.94
N LEU A 106 -27.82 -9.18 -25.56
CA LEU A 106 -26.49 -9.52 -25.04
C LEU A 106 -26.57 -10.21 -23.67
N LEU A 107 -27.48 -9.76 -22.79
CA LEU A 107 -27.79 -10.46 -21.54
C LEU A 107 -28.39 -11.86 -21.79
N GLY A 108 -29.20 -12.03 -22.84
CA GLY A 108 -29.70 -13.32 -23.27
C GLY A 108 -28.58 -14.30 -23.65
N ARG A 109 -27.58 -13.81 -24.39
CA ARG A 109 -26.34 -14.57 -24.67
C ARG A 109 -25.55 -14.87 -23.40
N ALA A 110 -25.38 -13.89 -22.51
CA ALA A 110 -24.72 -14.08 -21.23
C ALA A 110 -25.40 -15.17 -20.38
N ASN A 111 -26.74 -15.13 -20.28
CA ASN A 111 -27.55 -16.13 -19.58
C ASN A 111 -27.35 -17.53 -20.17
N ALA A 112 -27.39 -17.66 -21.50
CA ALA A 112 -27.15 -18.93 -22.19
C ALA A 112 -25.75 -19.46 -21.89
N ARG A 113 -24.74 -18.57 -21.85
CA ARG A 113 -23.36 -18.94 -21.55
C ARG A 113 -23.17 -19.40 -20.11
N ILE A 114 -23.75 -18.69 -19.14
CA ILE A 114 -23.70 -19.07 -17.71
C ILE A 114 -24.42 -20.40 -17.48
N ARG A 115 -25.61 -20.61 -18.08
CA ARG A 115 -26.38 -21.88 -17.96
C ARG A 115 -25.66 -23.09 -18.55
N ALA A 116 -24.80 -22.88 -19.54
CA ALA A 116 -24.01 -23.95 -20.15
C ALA A 116 -22.80 -24.38 -19.28
N LEU A 117 -22.50 -23.66 -18.20
CA LEU A 117 -21.43 -24.04 -17.28
C LEU A 117 -21.87 -25.20 -16.38
N PRO A 118 -20.95 -26.12 -16.03
CA PRO A 118 -21.24 -27.19 -15.08
C PRO A 118 -21.72 -26.61 -13.74
N ALA A 119 -22.73 -27.24 -13.14
CA ALA A 119 -23.12 -26.95 -11.76
C ALA A 119 -22.02 -27.47 -10.81
N GLY A 120 -21.42 -26.58 -10.00
CA GLY A 120 -20.39 -26.94 -9.02
C GLY A 120 -19.63 -25.74 -8.49
N ASP A 121 -19.04 -25.89 -7.30
CA ASP A 121 -18.33 -24.81 -6.60
C ASP A 121 -16.98 -24.49 -7.28
N ASN A 122 -16.86 -23.25 -7.72
CA ASN A 122 -15.64 -22.59 -8.20
C ASN A 122 -15.19 -22.94 -9.64
N PRO A 123 -15.66 -22.22 -10.67
CA PRO A 123 -15.39 -22.46 -12.08
C PRO A 123 -14.00 -22.01 -12.55
N GLY A 124 -13.12 -21.58 -11.62
CA GLY A 124 -11.91 -20.82 -11.93
C GLY A 124 -10.85 -21.51 -12.79
N TRP A 125 -10.98 -22.83 -13.08
CA TRP A 125 -9.86 -23.62 -13.60
C TRP A 125 -10.13 -24.45 -14.86
N SER A 126 -11.38 -24.57 -15.34
CA SER A 126 -11.61 -25.28 -16.61
C SER A 126 -11.42 -24.33 -17.79
N SER A 127 -10.81 -24.81 -18.89
CA SER A 127 -10.58 -24.02 -20.11
C SER A 127 -11.89 -23.44 -20.67
N GLY A 128 -12.98 -24.21 -20.61
CA GLY A 128 -14.31 -23.76 -21.02
C GLY A 128 -14.88 -22.63 -20.16
N ALA A 129 -14.62 -22.63 -18.85
CA ALA A 129 -15.05 -21.56 -17.95
C ALA A 129 -14.24 -20.27 -18.12
N VAL A 130 -12.94 -20.38 -18.44
CA VAL A 130 -12.10 -19.21 -18.77
C VAL A 130 -12.59 -18.54 -20.06
N GLN A 131 -12.82 -19.32 -21.12
CA GLN A 131 -13.36 -18.81 -22.39
C GLN A 131 -14.75 -18.18 -22.21
N ALA A 132 -15.61 -18.80 -21.40
CA ALA A 132 -16.91 -18.23 -21.05
C ALA A 132 -16.76 -16.89 -20.33
N ALA A 133 -15.87 -16.79 -19.35
CA ALA A 133 -15.61 -15.56 -18.62
C ALA A 133 -15.07 -14.43 -19.53
N GLU A 134 -14.20 -14.75 -20.49
CA GLU A 134 -13.71 -13.77 -21.46
C GLU A 134 -14.82 -13.24 -22.38
N GLU A 135 -15.70 -14.11 -22.87
CA GLU A 135 -16.86 -13.70 -23.67
C GLU A 135 -17.83 -12.83 -22.84
N LEU A 136 -18.08 -13.20 -21.58
CA LEU A 136 -18.93 -12.43 -20.67
C LEU A 136 -18.36 -11.04 -20.38
N VAL A 137 -17.05 -10.93 -20.13
CA VAL A 137 -16.40 -9.61 -19.99
C VAL A 137 -16.60 -8.78 -21.26
N ARG A 138 -16.42 -9.36 -22.46
CA ARG A 138 -16.64 -8.65 -23.74
C ARG A 138 -18.09 -8.17 -23.90
N LEU A 139 -19.07 -9.01 -23.57
CA LEU A 139 -20.49 -8.67 -23.64
C LEU A 139 -20.83 -7.46 -22.76
N HIS A 140 -20.43 -7.52 -21.48
CA HIS A 140 -20.75 -6.46 -20.53
C HIS A 140 -19.92 -5.19 -20.80
N ALA A 141 -18.64 -5.32 -21.17
CA ALA A 141 -17.81 -4.19 -21.58
C ALA A 141 -18.37 -3.47 -22.82
N PHE A 142 -18.92 -4.22 -23.78
CA PHE A 142 -19.59 -3.61 -24.93
C PHE A 142 -20.79 -2.76 -24.51
N VAL A 143 -21.63 -3.25 -23.59
CA VAL A 143 -22.76 -2.46 -23.09
C VAL A 143 -22.28 -1.22 -22.33
N ALA A 144 -21.23 -1.36 -21.51
CA ALA A 144 -20.64 -0.23 -20.80
C ALA A 144 -20.14 0.86 -21.76
N ASP A 145 -19.31 0.51 -22.75
CA ASP A 145 -18.76 1.46 -23.73
C ASP A 145 -19.83 2.01 -24.67
N ALA A 146 -20.54 1.12 -25.37
CA ALA A 146 -21.41 1.51 -26.47
C ALA A 146 -22.77 2.08 -26.01
N ILE A 147 -23.24 1.78 -24.80
CA ILE A 147 -24.57 2.22 -24.33
C ILE A 147 -24.43 3.12 -23.10
N ALA A 148 -23.85 2.61 -22.01
CA ALA A 148 -23.81 3.35 -20.75
C ALA A 148 -22.94 4.61 -20.80
N ASN A 149 -21.81 4.53 -21.52
CA ASN A 149 -20.83 5.60 -21.65
C ASN A 149 -20.76 6.18 -23.07
N ALA A 150 -21.80 5.98 -23.88
CA ALA A 150 -21.87 6.51 -25.23
C ALA A 150 -21.65 8.04 -25.24
N GLY A 151 -20.84 8.52 -26.19
CA GLY A 151 -20.51 9.95 -26.34
C GLY A 151 -19.42 10.42 -25.36
N LYS A 152 -19.65 11.56 -24.72
CA LYS A 152 -18.81 12.21 -23.71
C LYS A 152 -19.63 12.45 -22.44
N PRO A 153 -19.98 11.39 -21.70
CA PRO A 153 -20.87 11.50 -20.56
C PRO A 153 -20.27 12.42 -19.48
N PRO A 154 -21.08 13.28 -18.83
CA PRO A 154 -20.64 14.07 -17.69
C PRO A 154 -20.38 13.16 -16.46
N ALA A 155 -19.85 13.74 -15.39
CA ALA A 155 -19.54 13.01 -14.16
C ALA A 155 -20.79 12.34 -13.56
N ASP A 156 -21.94 13.02 -13.57
CA ASP A 156 -23.16 12.63 -12.84
C ASP A 156 -24.35 12.23 -13.74
N GLY A 157 -24.10 11.84 -15.00
CA GLY A 157 -25.19 11.44 -15.90
C GLY A 157 -24.71 10.89 -17.23
N HIS A 158 -25.59 10.89 -18.23
CA HIS A 158 -25.30 10.41 -19.58
C HIS A 158 -25.17 11.57 -20.58
N ASP A 159 -24.53 11.31 -21.72
CA ASP A 159 -24.41 12.31 -22.77
C ASP A 159 -25.69 12.36 -23.61
N ALA A 160 -26.42 13.47 -23.54
CA ALA A 160 -27.62 13.68 -24.35
C ALA A 160 -27.32 13.61 -25.87
N SER A 161 -26.10 13.93 -26.31
CA SER A 161 -25.69 13.85 -27.71
C SER A 161 -25.56 12.41 -28.23
N ALA A 162 -25.51 11.42 -27.34
CA ALA A 162 -25.58 10.01 -27.72
C ALA A 162 -26.94 9.62 -28.29
N GLY A 163 -28.00 10.41 -28.08
CA GLY A 163 -29.34 10.15 -28.62
C GLY A 163 -30.06 8.97 -27.96
N ILE A 164 -29.60 8.54 -26.79
CA ILE A 164 -30.26 7.54 -25.95
C ILE A 164 -30.93 8.28 -24.80
N ARG A 165 -32.25 8.17 -24.69
CA ARG A 165 -33.02 8.80 -23.62
C ARG A 165 -32.81 8.10 -22.28
N ASP A 166 -33.00 8.86 -21.20
CA ASP A 166 -32.87 8.37 -19.82
C ASP A 166 -33.82 7.20 -19.49
N ASP A 167 -35.02 7.17 -20.06
CA ASP A 167 -35.98 6.07 -19.88
C ASP A 167 -35.46 4.74 -20.50
N ALA A 168 -34.81 4.83 -21.65
CA ALA A 168 -34.17 3.69 -22.31
C ALA A 168 -32.96 3.17 -21.51
N LEU A 169 -32.16 4.07 -20.94
CA LEU A 169 -31.02 3.71 -20.08
C LEU A 169 -31.47 3.09 -18.76
N LYS A 170 -32.52 3.65 -18.15
CA LYS A 170 -33.18 3.06 -16.97
C LYS A 170 -33.68 1.64 -17.27
N SER A 171 -34.36 1.45 -18.40
CA SER A 171 -34.85 0.12 -18.80
C SER A 171 -33.71 -0.89 -19.04
N ALA A 172 -32.58 -0.44 -19.61
CA ALA A 172 -31.38 -1.27 -19.73
C ALA A 172 -30.77 -1.62 -18.36
N ALA A 173 -30.76 -0.68 -17.41
CA ALA A 173 -30.29 -0.92 -16.03
C ALA A 173 -31.21 -1.92 -15.29
N GLU A 174 -32.53 -1.81 -15.45
CA GLU A 174 -33.51 -2.77 -14.90
C GLU A 174 -33.33 -4.18 -15.49
N ALA A 175 -32.97 -4.29 -16.77
CA ALA A 175 -32.60 -5.57 -17.37
C ALA A 175 -31.34 -6.18 -16.74
N TYR A 176 -30.35 -5.35 -16.38
CA TYR A 176 -29.16 -5.78 -15.63
C TYR A 176 -29.52 -6.22 -14.20
N HIS A 177 -30.43 -5.53 -13.53
CA HIS A 177 -30.94 -5.96 -12.22
C HIS A 177 -31.59 -7.35 -12.28
N ALA A 178 -32.47 -7.58 -13.26
CA ALA A 178 -33.06 -8.90 -13.47
C ALA A 178 -32.02 -9.98 -13.79
N HIS A 179 -30.97 -9.64 -14.55
CA HIS A 179 -29.86 -10.55 -14.84
C HIS A 179 -29.05 -10.92 -13.58
N LEU A 180 -28.74 -9.93 -12.73
CA LEU A 180 -28.07 -10.13 -11.45
C LEU A 180 -28.86 -11.05 -10.53
N ASP A 181 -30.17 -10.88 -10.45
CA ASP A 181 -31.04 -11.73 -9.62
C ASP A 181 -31.12 -13.16 -10.15
N ALA A 182 -31.25 -13.33 -11.47
CA ALA A 182 -31.28 -14.65 -12.09
C ALA A 182 -29.97 -15.45 -11.92
N HIS A 183 -28.85 -14.74 -11.71
CA HIS A 183 -27.51 -15.32 -11.62
C HIS A 183 -26.76 -14.90 -10.35
N ALA A 184 -27.49 -14.70 -9.25
CA ALA A 184 -26.93 -14.18 -8.00
C ALA A 184 -25.74 -14.99 -7.46
N THR A 185 -25.76 -16.32 -7.65
CA THR A 185 -24.68 -17.23 -7.24
C THR A 185 -23.36 -17.03 -7.99
N TRP A 186 -23.37 -16.30 -9.10
CA TRP A 186 -22.19 -16.01 -9.91
C TRP A 186 -21.81 -14.53 -9.82
N LEU A 187 -22.81 -13.65 -9.91
CA LEU A 187 -22.60 -12.24 -10.18
C LEU A 187 -22.72 -11.34 -8.94
N LYS A 188 -23.30 -11.81 -7.83
CA LYS A 188 -23.33 -10.99 -6.60
C LYS A 188 -22.06 -11.16 -5.77
N PRO A 189 -21.60 -10.13 -5.04
CA PRO A 189 -20.37 -10.16 -4.26
C PRO A 189 -20.35 -11.21 -3.14
N SER A 190 -21.51 -11.61 -2.64
CA SER A 190 -21.64 -12.67 -1.62
C SER A 190 -21.18 -14.04 -2.11
N ALA A 191 -21.07 -14.25 -3.42
CA ALA A 191 -20.53 -15.47 -4.00
C ALA A 191 -18.99 -15.40 -4.08
N ALA A 192 -18.32 -16.48 -3.74
CA ALA A 192 -16.88 -16.59 -3.96
C ALA A 192 -16.56 -16.60 -5.46
N ALA A 193 -15.64 -15.75 -5.90
CA ALA A 193 -15.12 -15.72 -7.28
C ALA A 193 -13.60 -15.71 -7.29
N THR A 194 -13.02 -16.39 -8.28
CA THR A 194 -11.57 -16.44 -8.48
C THR A 194 -11.21 -16.25 -9.95
N GLY A 195 -9.98 -15.82 -10.22
CA GLY A 195 -9.44 -15.72 -11.57
C GLY A 195 -10.27 -14.82 -12.50
N ALA A 196 -10.69 -15.38 -13.65
CA ALA A 196 -11.42 -14.63 -14.68
C ALA A 196 -12.84 -14.22 -14.24
N TRP A 197 -13.45 -14.92 -13.29
CA TRP A 197 -14.82 -14.62 -12.83
C TRP A 197 -14.91 -13.35 -11.98
N VAL A 198 -13.85 -13.01 -11.26
CA VAL A 198 -13.73 -11.72 -10.57
C VAL A 198 -13.83 -10.57 -11.57
N ARG A 199 -13.25 -10.73 -12.77
CA ARG A 199 -13.35 -9.72 -13.84
C ARG A 199 -14.75 -9.64 -14.44
N VAL A 200 -15.45 -10.77 -14.60
CA VAL A 200 -16.85 -10.78 -15.05
C VAL A 200 -17.70 -9.97 -14.08
N ARG A 201 -17.58 -10.26 -12.77
CA ARG A 201 -18.32 -9.52 -11.74
C ARG A 201 -17.99 -8.04 -11.75
N ALA A 202 -16.71 -7.69 -11.70
CA ALA A 202 -16.26 -6.30 -11.78
C ALA A 202 -16.85 -5.57 -13.00
N GLN A 203 -16.87 -6.20 -14.18
CA GLN A 203 -17.47 -5.59 -15.37
C GLN A 203 -18.99 -5.44 -15.25
N VAL A 204 -19.70 -6.41 -14.69
CA VAL A 204 -21.15 -6.33 -14.47
C VAL A 204 -21.48 -5.20 -13.50
N GLU A 205 -20.73 -5.07 -12.40
CA GLU A 205 -20.87 -3.98 -11.43
C GLU A 205 -20.64 -2.62 -12.10
N LEU A 206 -19.53 -2.47 -12.83
CA LEU A 206 -19.21 -1.26 -13.60
C LEU A 206 -20.33 -0.90 -14.59
N THR A 207 -20.83 -1.89 -15.33
CA THR A 207 -21.86 -1.66 -16.35
C THR A 207 -23.20 -1.27 -15.71
N THR A 208 -23.59 -1.94 -14.63
CA THR A 208 -24.82 -1.65 -13.89
C THR A 208 -24.77 -0.25 -13.29
N ALA A 209 -23.67 0.10 -12.63
CA ALA A 209 -23.47 1.42 -12.06
C ALA A 209 -23.40 2.53 -13.13
N ALA A 210 -22.81 2.23 -14.30
CA ALA A 210 -22.75 3.18 -15.41
C ALA A 210 -24.13 3.42 -16.04
N LEU A 211 -24.92 2.37 -16.31
CA LEU A 211 -26.26 2.48 -16.88
C LEU A 211 -27.25 3.21 -15.97
N ALA A 212 -27.11 3.02 -14.65
CA ALA A 212 -27.98 3.61 -13.65
C ALA A 212 -27.66 5.08 -13.33
N ARG A 213 -26.51 5.60 -13.80
CA ARG A 213 -25.97 6.87 -13.31
C ARG A 213 -26.84 8.06 -13.71
N GLY A 214 -27.35 8.77 -12.70
CA GLY A 214 -28.21 9.95 -12.91
C GLY A 214 -29.68 9.62 -13.19
N VAL A 215 -30.02 8.34 -13.44
CA VAL A 215 -31.40 7.89 -13.70
C VAL A 215 -31.98 7.01 -12.58
N ILE A 216 -31.12 6.34 -11.80
CA ILE A 216 -31.47 5.54 -10.63
C ILE A 216 -30.57 5.97 -9.45
N PRO A 217 -31.11 6.19 -8.24
CA PRO A 217 -30.30 6.55 -7.08
C PRO A 217 -29.26 5.49 -6.70
N ARG A 218 -28.06 5.91 -6.27
CA ARG A 218 -26.96 4.99 -5.90
C ARG A 218 -27.34 3.97 -4.82
N HIS A 219 -28.21 4.33 -3.88
CA HIS A 219 -28.66 3.42 -2.82
C HIS A 219 -29.56 2.29 -3.32
N GLU A 220 -30.27 2.51 -4.43
CA GLU A 220 -31.06 1.47 -5.08
C GLU A 220 -30.13 0.52 -5.87
N VAL A 221 -29.16 1.08 -6.59
CA VAL A 221 -28.13 0.30 -7.31
C VAL A 221 -27.29 -0.55 -6.36
N SER A 222 -26.90 -0.01 -5.19
CA SER A 222 -26.13 -0.76 -4.18
C SER A 222 -26.92 -1.96 -3.66
N ALA A 223 -28.24 -1.84 -3.54
CA ALA A 223 -29.14 -2.94 -3.18
C ALA A 223 -29.24 -3.99 -4.30
N TRP A 224 -29.35 -3.56 -5.57
CA TRP A 224 -29.37 -4.48 -6.72
C TRP A 224 -28.09 -5.32 -6.80
N LEU A 225 -26.94 -4.68 -6.57
CA LEU A 225 -25.63 -5.33 -6.55
C LEU A 225 -25.41 -6.21 -5.30
N GLY A 226 -26.26 -6.10 -4.27
CA GLY A 226 -26.14 -6.90 -3.06
C GLY A 226 -24.97 -6.49 -2.17
N PHE A 227 -24.64 -5.19 -2.11
CA PHE A 227 -23.55 -4.69 -1.26
C PHE A 227 -23.91 -4.72 0.23
N ASP A 228 -22.95 -5.20 1.02
CA ASP A 228 -22.96 -5.12 2.49
C ASP A 228 -22.58 -3.72 2.99
N ASP A 229 -22.59 -3.48 4.30
CA ASP A 229 -22.49 -2.14 4.88
C ASP A 229 -21.25 -1.34 4.42
N ALA A 230 -20.05 -1.94 4.48
CA ALA A 230 -18.82 -1.24 4.13
C ALA A 230 -18.71 -0.98 2.62
N ARG A 231 -19.03 -1.99 1.80
CA ARG A 231 -18.99 -1.90 0.33
C ARG A 231 -20.06 -0.95 -0.20
N ARG A 232 -21.24 -0.95 0.42
CA ARG A 232 -22.33 -0.01 0.16
C ARG A 232 -21.90 1.41 0.48
N ALA A 233 -21.30 1.65 1.64
CA ALA A 233 -20.85 2.98 2.03
C ALA A 233 -19.77 3.53 1.07
N LEU A 234 -18.84 2.68 0.62
CA LEU A 234 -17.84 3.05 -0.39
C LEU A 234 -18.51 3.50 -1.70
N PHE A 235 -19.46 2.71 -2.22
CA PHE A 235 -20.14 3.04 -3.46
C PHE A 235 -21.07 4.25 -3.35
N GLU A 236 -21.89 4.32 -2.30
CA GLU A 236 -22.87 5.41 -2.16
C GLU A 236 -22.19 6.77 -1.91
N ARG A 237 -21.20 6.81 -1.02
CA ARG A 237 -20.53 8.06 -0.61
C ARG A 237 -19.50 8.51 -1.64
N HIS A 238 -18.71 7.58 -2.17
CA HIS A 238 -17.56 7.91 -3.01
C HIS A 238 -17.75 7.53 -4.49
N GLY A 239 -18.78 6.75 -4.83
CA GLY A 239 -18.98 6.24 -6.20
C GLY A 239 -18.02 5.11 -6.56
N VAL A 240 -17.24 4.59 -5.60
CA VAL A 240 -16.17 3.61 -5.84
C VAL A 240 -16.72 2.20 -5.63
N LEU A 241 -16.66 1.38 -6.68
CA LEU A 241 -16.91 -0.06 -6.59
C LEU A 241 -15.68 -0.76 -6.03
N VAL A 242 -15.88 -1.84 -5.28
CA VAL A 242 -14.79 -2.71 -4.81
C VAL A 242 -15.13 -4.14 -5.15
N GLU A 243 -14.24 -4.82 -5.87
CA GLU A 243 -14.39 -6.23 -6.20
C GLU A 243 -13.20 -7.04 -5.66
N ASP A 244 -13.49 -8.00 -4.80
CA ASP A 244 -12.52 -8.72 -3.96
C ASP A 244 -12.65 -10.26 -4.04
N GLY A 245 -13.48 -10.76 -4.95
CA GLY A 245 -13.76 -12.20 -5.09
C GLY A 245 -14.68 -12.76 -4.01
N GLY A 246 -15.38 -11.92 -3.23
CA GLY A 246 -16.31 -12.36 -2.18
C GLY A 246 -15.62 -12.74 -0.86
N ALA A 247 -14.51 -12.06 -0.53
CA ALA A 247 -13.78 -12.30 0.69
C ALA A 247 -14.49 -11.71 1.93
N PRO A 248 -14.49 -12.39 3.10
CA PRO A 248 -15.10 -11.88 4.33
C PRO A 248 -14.17 -10.85 4.98
N ALA A 249 -14.18 -9.60 4.51
CA ALA A 249 -13.15 -8.62 4.83
C ALA A 249 -13.70 -7.24 5.24
N GLY A 250 -14.75 -7.24 6.07
CA GLY A 250 -15.41 -6.01 6.51
C GLY A 250 -14.49 -5.01 7.21
N ALA A 251 -13.42 -5.47 7.89
CA ALA A 251 -12.48 -4.60 8.59
C ALA A 251 -11.56 -3.84 7.62
N GLU A 252 -11.03 -4.51 6.60
CA GLU A 252 -10.17 -3.93 5.57
C GLU A 252 -10.95 -2.94 4.70
N LEU A 253 -12.21 -3.26 4.36
CA LEU A 253 -13.08 -2.34 3.63
C LEU A 253 -13.48 -1.13 4.50
N SER A 254 -13.69 -1.31 5.80
CA SER A 254 -13.94 -0.19 6.73
C SER A 254 -12.70 0.71 6.85
N LEU A 255 -11.50 0.12 6.88
CA LEU A 255 -10.25 0.88 6.86
C LEU A 255 -10.09 1.67 5.56
N LEU A 256 -10.33 1.03 4.40
CA LEU A 256 -10.35 1.70 3.10
C LEU A 256 -11.33 2.87 3.07
N LEU A 257 -12.55 2.68 3.58
CA LEU A 257 -13.55 3.74 3.69
C LEU A 257 -13.02 4.90 4.54
N SER A 258 -12.39 4.62 5.68
CA SER A 258 -11.79 5.65 6.54
C SER A 258 -10.70 6.46 5.83
N TRP A 259 -9.89 5.81 4.98
CA TRP A 259 -8.88 6.50 4.18
C TRP A 259 -9.50 7.37 3.09
N LEU A 260 -10.51 6.88 2.35
CA LEU A 260 -11.20 7.67 1.34
C LEU A 260 -12.00 8.85 1.94
N ASP A 261 -12.59 8.66 3.11
CA ASP A 261 -13.22 9.74 3.87
C ASP A 261 -12.20 10.83 4.26
N GLY A 262 -11.00 10.41 4.67
CA GLY A 262 -9.91 11.32 4.96
C GLY A 262 -9.26 11.93 3.72
N GLN A 263 -9.40 11.28 2.56
CA GLN A 263 -8.76 11.65 1.29
C GLN A 263 -9.74 11.56 0.10
N PRO A 264 -10.76 12.44 0.01
CA PRO A 264 -11.77 12.35 -1.05
C PRO A 264 -11.20 12.47 -2.46
N LEU A 265 -10.06 13.15 -2.64
CA LEU A 265 -9.38 13.22 -3.93
C LEU A 265 -8.89 11.86 -4.43
N ALA A 266 -8.65 10.88 -3.55
CA ALA A 266 -8.26 9.53 -3.94
C ALA A 266 -9.42 8.75 -4.58
N ALA A 267 -10.66 9.10 -4.26
CA ALA A 267 -11.86 8.54 -4.87
C ALA A 267 -12.24 9.28 -6.18
N LYS A 268 -11.69 10.47 -6.41
CA LYS A 268 -12.01 11.25 -7.60
C LYS A 268 -11.62 10.47 -8.86
N ASP A 269 -12.57 10.31 -9.77
CA ASP A 269 -12.42 9.59 -11.04
C ASP A 269 -12.02 8.11 -10.86
N LEU A 270 -12.17 7.52 -9.66
CA LEU A 270 -11.97 6.10 -9.41
C LEU A 270 -13.33 5.39 -9.46
N ASP A 271 -13.55 4.57 -10.49
CA ASP A 271 -14.79 3.80 -10.61
C ASP A 271 -14.70 2.45 -9.91
N LEU A 272 -13.53 1.79 -9.94
CA LEU A 272 -13.33 0.45 -9.39
C LEU A 272 -11.97 0.29 -8.71
N LEU A 273 -11.98 -0.31 -7.53
CA LEU A 273 -10.81 -0.92 -6.89
C LEU A 273 -10.91 -2.45 -6.97
N LEU A 274 -10.08 -3.05 -7.82
CA LEU A 274 -9.98 -4.50 -7.96
C LEU A 274 -8.97 -5.06 -6.95
N VAL A 275 -9.46 -5.77 -5.93
CA VAL A 275 -8.65 -6.39 -4.87
C VAL A 275 -8.48 -7.87 -5.19
N ALA A 276 -7.67 -8.14 -6.20
CA ALA A 276 -7.42 -9.49 -6.66
C ALA A 276 -6.09 -9.63 -7.42
N LYS A 277 -5.64 -10.88 -7.50
CA LYS A 277 -4.56 -11.28 -8.41
C LYS A 277 -4.97 -11.25 -9.89
N ALA A 278 -6.25 -11.11 -10.20
CA ALA A 278 -6.73 -10.99 -11.58
C ALA A 278 -6.25 -9.66 -12.20
N PRO A 279 -5.89 -9.63 -13.51
CA PRO A 279 -5.55 -8.39 -14.19
C PRO A 279 -6.79 -7.51 -14.39
N SER A 280 -6.61 -6.18 -14.39
CA SER A 280 -7.66 -5.21 -14.72
C SER A 280 -7.82 -4.99 -16.23
N ALA A 281 -6.91 -5.52 -17.06
CA ALA A 281 -6.93 -5.35 -18.51
C ALA A 281 -8.27 -5.82 -19.10
N GLY A 282 -8.81 -5.07 -20.06
CA GLY A 282 -10.07 -5.37 -20.74
C GLY A 282 -11.34 -5.11 -19.93
N LEU A 283 -11.23 -4.53 -18.73
CA LEU A 283 -12.38 -3.93 -18.05
C LEU A 283 -12.65 -2.55 -18.66
N GLU A 284 -13.91 -2.26 -18.88
CA GLU A 284 -14.42 -1.00 -19.41
C GLU A 284 -15.10 -0.22 -18.27
N ALA A 285 -14.54 0.95 -17.97
CA ALA A 285 -14.98 1.85 -16.92
C ALA A 285 -14.97 3.29 -17.43
N ARG A 286 -15.82 4.15 -16.87
CA ARG A 286 -15.83 5.58 -17.22
C ARG A 286 -14.62 6.29 -16.61
N GLY A 287 -14.33 5.96 -15.37
CA GLY A 287 -13.18 6.39 -14.59
C GLY A 287 -12.05 5.36 -14.59
N GLN A 288 -11.13 5.52 -13.65
CA GLN A 288 -9.99 4.64 -13.48
C GLN A 288 -10.38 3.34 -12.77
N VAL A 289 -9.66 2.28 -13.15
CA VAL A 289 -9.62 1.01 -12.42
C VAL A 289 -8.28 0.91 -11.70
N ALA A 290 -8.30 1.00 -10.37
CA ALA A 290 -7.14 0.72 -9.54
C ALA A 290 -7.10 -0.78 -9.18
N ARG A 291 -5.90 -1.31 -8.92
CA ARG A 291 -5.72 -2.71 -8.54
C ARG A 291 -4.86 -2.82 -7.30
N ALA A 292 -5.32 -3.60 -6.33
CA ALA A 292 -4.51 -4.14 -5.24
C ALA A 292 -4.22 -5.62 -5.57
N GLY A 293 -2.94 -5.96 -5.75
CA GLY A 293 -2.50 -7.26 -6.30
C GLY A 293 -2.60 -8.45 -5.35
N VAL A 294 -3.52 -8.40 -4.40
CA VAL A 294 -3.61 -9.30 -3.24
C VAL A 294 -5.06 -9.73 -3.03
N MET A 295 -5.26 -10.79 -2.26
CA MET A 295 -6.60 -11.19 -1.80
C MET A 295 -6.80 -10.67 -0.38
N LEU A 296 -8.01 -10.23 -0.04
CA LEU A 296 -8.31 -9.85 1.34
C LEU A 296 -8.16 -11.05 2.30
N GLY A 297 -7.81 -10.78 3.56
CA GLY A 297 -7.44 -11.82 4.53
C GLY A 297 -6.11 -12.53 4.23
N SER A 298 -5.33 -12.07 3.25
CA SER A 298 -3.92 -12.47 3.12
C SER A 298 -3.18 -12.15 4.41
N GLY A 299 -2.30 -13.03 4.86
CA GLY A 299 -1.53 -12.81 6.10
C GLY A 299 -0.62 -11.57 6.07
N ALA A 300 0.22 -11.47 7.10
CA ALA A 300 1.14 -10.35 7.24
C ALA A 300 2.01 -10.13 6.00
N ALA A 301 2.18 -8.86 5.59
CA ALA A 301 3.14 -8.48 4.58
C ALA A 301 4.56 -8.89 4.98
N GLU A 302 5.41 -9.11 4.00
CA GLU A 302 6.84 -9.26 4.27
C GLU A 302 7.41 -7.99 4.93
N ASP A 303 8.52 -8.12 5.69
CA ASP A 303 9.24 -7.00 6.32
C ASP A 303 9.83 -5.98 5.30
N ALA A 304 9.47 -6.08 4.02
CA ALA A 304 10.02 -5.31 2.92
C ALA A 304 9.59 -3.82 2.91
N LEU A 305 8.51 -3.45 3.61
CA LEU A 305 8.05 -2.04 3.61
C LEU A 305 9.02 -1.10 4.34
N TRP A 306 9.62 -1.58 5.43
CA TRP A 306 10.43 -0.76 6.34
C TRP A 306 11.93 -1.00 6.17
N PRO A 307 12.75 0.05 6.14
CA PRO A 307 14.19 -0.12 6.17
C PRO A 307 14.67 -0.55 7.57
N LYS A 308 15.91 -1.03 7.65
CA LYS A 308 16.57 -1.50 8.89
C LYS A 308 16.75 -0.41 9.97
N ASP A 309 16.49 0.85 9.62
CA ASP A 309 16.70 2.04 10.44
C ASP A 309 15.72 2.19 11.60
N VAL A 310 14.58 1.51 11.52
CA VAL A 310 13.52 1.53 12.53
C VAL A 310 13.12 0.13 12.94
N GLU A 311 12.44 0.02 14.08
CA GLU A 311 11.86 -1.25 14.53
C GLU A 311 11.05 -1.88 13.39
N PRO A 312 11.13 -3.21 13.17
CA PRO A 312 10.33 -3.85 12.13
C PRO A 312 8.85 -3.81 12.49
N ALA A 313 7.99 -3.78 11.47
CA ALA A 313 6.57 -4.01 11.61
C ALA A 313 6.06 -4.76 10.39
N LYS A 314 5.10 -5.66 10.61
CA LYS A 314 4.51 -6.49 9.58
C LYS A 314 3.03 -6.14 9.45
N PRO A 315 2.68 -5.06 8.73
CA PRO A 315 1.29 -4.74 8.50
C PRO A 315 0.63 -5.86 7.70
N ASP A 316 -0.68 -5.98 7.81
CA ASP A 316 -1.48 -6.83 6.95
C ASP A 316 -1.19 -6.52 5.45
N ALA A 317 -0.99 -7.57 4.64
CA ALA A 317 -0.62 -7.40 3.24
C ALA A 317 -1.73 -6.76 2.40
N ALA A 318 -2.99 -7.08 2.70
CA ALA A 318 -4.13 -6.45 2.05
C ALA A 318 -4.21 -4.97 2.40
N ALA A 319 -4.08 -4.62 3.68
CA ALA A 319 -4.04 -3.21 4.11
C ALA A 319 -2.90 -2.44 3.42
N ALA A 320 -1.70 -3.03 3.31
CA ALA A 320 -0.57 -2.38 2.67
C ALA A 320 -0.77 -2.14 1.17
N GLU A 321 -1.36 -3.09 0.44
CA GLU A 321 -1.65 -2.94 -1.00
C GLU A 321 -2.83 -1.99 -1.27
N LEU A 322 -3.88 -2.06 -0.45
CA LEU A 322 -4.98 -1.09 -0.49
C LEU A 322 -4.47 0.33 -0.25
N ALA A 323 -3.61 0.52 0.74
CA ALA A 323 -2.97 1.81 1.01
C ALA A 323 -2.17 2.31 -0.19
N TYR A 324 -1.49 1.42 -0.93
CA TYR A 324 -0.76 1.81 -2.14
C TYR A 324 -1.70 2.24 -3.27
N ALA A 325 -2.79 1.50 -3.50
CA ALA A 325 -3.78 1.85 -4.52
C ALA A 325 -4.41 3.24 -4.24
N VAL A 326 -4.80 3.51 -2.99
CA VAL A 326 -5.31 4.82 -2.54
C VAL A 326 -4.23 5.90 -2.69
N ALA A 327 -3.00 5.62 -2.24
CA ALA A 327 -1.88 6.54 -2.33
C ALA A 327 -1.56 6.96 -3.77
N TRP A 328 -1.60 6.00 -4.70
CA TRP A 328 -1.38 6.26 -6.12
C TRP A 328 -2.42 7.21 -6.70
N GLN A 329 -3.71 6.97 -6.41
CA GLN A 329 -4.79 7.83 -6.87
C GLN A 329 -4.71 9.23 -6.25
N ALA A 330 -4.53 9.31 -4.93
CA ALA A 330 -4.37 10.57 -4.21
C ALA A 330 -3.22 11.40 -4.81
N THR A 331 -2.08 10.77 -5.08
CA THR A 331 -0.90 11.43 -5.65
C THR A 331 -1.18 11.98 -7.03
N ARG A 332 -1.79 11.20 -7.93
CA ARG A 332 -2.11 11.65 -9.30
C ARG A 332 -3.12 12.79 -9.28
N ALA A 333 -4.18 12.68 -8.49
CA ALA A 333 -5.20 13.73 -8.37
C ALA A 333 -4.61 15.02 -7.78
N ALA A 334 -3.79 14.92 -6.72
CA ALA A 334 -3.13 16.06 -6.12
C ALA A 334 -2.14 16.74 -7.09
N PHE A 335 -1.38 15.97 -7.86
CA PHE A 335 -0.44 16.52 -8.85
C PHE A 335 -1.14 17.17 -10.04
N ALA A 336 -2.29 16.65 -10.46
CA ALA A 336 -3.13 17.30 -11.47
C ALA A 336 -3.69 18.63 -10.96
N LYS A 337 -4.09 18.69 -9.69
CA LYS A 337 -4.61 19.91 -9.05
C LYS A 337 -3.51 20.93 -8.71
N ASN A 338 -2.31 20.47 -8.37
CA ASN A 338 -1.18 21.30 -7.96
C ASN A 338 0.11 20.91 -8.72
N PRO A 339 0.32 21.48 -9.93
CA PRO A 339 1.52 21.22 -10.72
C PRO A 339 2.84 21.65 -10.04
N ALA A 340 2.79 22.65 -9.15
CA ALA A 340 3.97 23.08 -8.40
C ALA A 340 4.43 22.01 -7.40
N LEU A 341 3.49 21.34 -6.72
CA LEU A 341 3.79 20.20 -5.86
C LEU A 341 4.40 19.04 -6.66
N ARG A 342 3.89 18.76 -7.87
CA ARG A 342 4.48 17.76 -8.77
C ARG A 342 5.93 18.11 -9.14
N SER A 343 6.20 19.39 -9.47
CA SER A 343 7.55 19.85 -9.79
C SER A 343 8.50 19.70 -8.59
N LEU A 344 8.05 20.00 -7.38
CA LEU A 344 8.82 19.76 -6.15
C LEU A 344 9.12 18.26 -5.98
N ALA A 345 8.12 17.40 -6.14
CA ALA A 345 8.28 15.95 -6.04
C ALA A 345 9.30 15.39 -7.04
N GLN A 346 9.35 15.91 -8.27
CA GLN A 346 10.34 15.56 -9.28
C GLN A 346 11.77 15.90 -8.83
N LYS A 347 11.98 17.07 -8.23
CA LYS A 347 13.29 17.46 -7.69
C LYS A 347 13.71 16.55 -6.54
N VAL A 348 12.78 16.21 -5.64
CA VAL A 348 13.03 15.27 -4.54
C VAL A 348 13.38 13.88 -5.07
N ALA A 349 12.64 13.36 -6.05
CA ALA A 349 12.92 12.06 -6.68
C ALA A 349 14.31 12.01 -7.32
N ALA A 350 14.70 13.06 -8.05
CA ALA A 350 16.03 13.15 -8.66
C ALA A 350 17.17 13.23 -7.62
N ARG A 351 16.92 13.76 -6.43
CA ARG A 351 17.88 13.74 -5.31
C ARG A 351 17.94 12.35 -4.67
N ALA A 352 16.78 11.74 -4.38
CA ALA A 352 16.70 10.40 -3.81
C ALA A 352 17.44 9.38 -4.68
N ALA A 353 17.25 9.45 -6.01
CA ALA A 353 17.97 8.60 -6.95
C ALA A 353 19.50 8.74 -6.87
N ARG A 354 20.02 9.97 -6.66
CA ARG A 354 21.46 10.22 -6.49
C ARG A 354 22.00 9.73 -5.15
N ALA A 355 21.18 9.71 -4.10
CA ALA A 355 21.54 9.22 -2.77
C ALA A 355 21.47 7.68 -2.64
N GLY A 356 21.00 6.97 -3.68
CA GLY A 356 20.87 5.52 -3.65
C GLY A 356 19.78 5.03 -2.69
N ALA A 357 19.93 3.82 -2.14
CA ALA A 357 18.93 3.20 -1.27
C ALA A 357 18.55 4.06 -0.04
N ASP A 358 19.51 4.80 0.51
CA ASP A 358 19.30 5.66 1.69
C ASP A 358 18.50 6.93 1.35
N GLY A 359 18.41 7.31 0.07
CA GLY A 359 17.60 8.41 -0.42
C GLY A 359 16.08 8.15 -0.41
N TYR A 360 15.65 6.89 -0.34
CA TYR A 360 14.24 6.50 -0.49
C TYR A 360 13.59 6.11 0.84
N LEU A 361 12.47 6.73 1.19
CA LEU A 361 11.75 6.42 2.43
C LEU A 361 11.28 4.96 2.53
N SER A 362 10.81 4.39 1.42
CA SER A 362 10.29 3.02 1.33
C SER A 362 11.34 2.05 0.82
N ARG A 363 11.55 0.95 1.54
CA ARG A 363 12.45 -0.13 1.10
C ARG A 363 11.87 -0.90 -0.09
N ASP A 364 10.57 -1.12 -0.13
CA ASP A 364 9.87 -1.79 -1.25
C ASP A 364 10.09 -1.05 -2.59
N LEU A 365 10.09 0.29 -2.57
CA LEU A 365 10.44 1.08 -3.74
C LEU A 365 11.90 0.88 -4.17
N VAL A 366 12.83 0.78 -3.21
CA VAL A 366 14.23 0.49 -3.50
C VAL A 366 14.36 -0.86 -4.19
N ASP A 367 13.70 -1.89 -3.68
CA ASP A 367 13.77 -3.23 -4.25
C ASP A 367 13.16 -3.29 -5.66
N SER A 368 12.08 -2.56 -5.93
CA SER A 368 11.46 -2.49 -7.28
C SER A 368 12.23 -1.64 -8.30
N VAL A 369 12.94 -0.59 -7.86
CA VAL A 369 13.69 0.32 -8.76
C VAL A 369 15.14 -0.13 -8.96
N LEU A 370 15.78 -0.73 -7.95
CA LEU A 370 17.19 -1.13 -8.00
C LEU A 370 17.43 -2.60 -8.40
N ARG A 371 16.38 -3.44 -8.46
CA ARG A 371 16.48 -4.81 -9.01
C ARG A 371 15.64 -4.95 -10.28
N PRO A 372 16.17 -4.63 -11.47
CA PRO A 372 15.51 -5.06 -12.70
C PRO A 372 15.72 -6.57 -12.85
N VAL A 373 14.66 -7.36 -12.66
CA VAL A 373 14.63 -8.75 -13.11
C VAL A 373 14.36 -8.73 -14.62
N GLY A 374 15.40 -9.01 -15.40
CA GLY A 374 15.31 -9.55 -16.76
C GLY A 374 14.38 -8.85 -17.77
N ALA A 375 14.79 -7.70 -18.29
CA ALA A 375 14.57 -7.28 -19.68
C ALA A 375 15.39 -6.01 -19.92
N GLU A 376 16.15 -5.98 -21.02
CA GLU A 376 16.95 -4.84 -21.45
C GLU A 376 16.07 -3.62 -21.71
N LEU A 377 16.28 -2.53 -20.95
CA LEU A 377 15.86 -1.17 -21.33
C LEU A 377 16.96 -0.15 -20.95
N PRO A 378 17.09 0.95 -21.71
CA PRO A 378 18.24 1.86 -21.62
C PRO A 378 18.09 2.83 -20.44
N GLY A 379 19.09 2.82 -19.55
CA GLY A 379 19.30 3.83 -18.50
C GLY A 379 18.58 3.51 -17.19
N ALA A 380 19.35 3.42 -16.10
CA ALA A 380 18.84 3.35 -14.72
C ALA A 380 18.10 4.65 -14.37
N GLN A 381 16.85 4.81 -14.82
CA GLN A 381 15.97 5.89 -14.39
C GLN A 381 15.47 5.53 -12.99
N GLY A 382 15.74 6.39 -12.00
CA GLY A 382 15.20 6.23 -10.64
C GLY A 382 13.67 6.27 -10.62
N ALA A 383 13.07 6.13 -9.44
CA ALA A 383 11.61 6.17 -9.30
C ALA A 383 11.00 7.46 -9.89
N SER A 384 9.83 7.36 -10.53
CA SER A 384 9.08 8.56 -10.91
C SER A 384 8.64 9.35 -9.66
N ALA A 385 8.30 10.63 -9.84
CA ALA A 385 7.80 11.46 -8.75
C ALA A 385 6.51 10.89 -8.14
N GLU A 386 5.64 10.35 -8.99
CA GLU A 386 4.39 9.68 -8.61
C GLU A 386 4.67 8.42 -7.80
N GLN A 387 5.60 7.56 -8.24
CA GLN A 387 5.98 6.34 -7.52
C GLN A 387 6.60 6.67 -6.16
N LEU A 388 7.59 7.56 -6.13
CA LEU A 388 8.22 8.02 -4.88
C LEU A 388 7.17 8.49 -3.87
N THR A 389 6.26 9.36 -4.32
CA THR A 389 5.27 9.99 -3.46
C THR A 389 4.20 8.99 -3.03
N ALA A 390 3.71 8.14 -3.94
CA ALA A 390 2.71 7.12 -3.60
C ALA A 390 3.25 6.09 -2.60
N HIS A 391 4.52 5.67 -2.71
CA HIS A 391 5.12 4.80 -1.69
C HIS A 391 5.27 5.52 -0.33
N ALA A 392 5.62 6.81 -0.32
CA ALA A 392 5.68 7.57 0.94
C ALA A 392 4.28 7.77 1.57
N VAL A 393 3.26 8.05 0.76
CA VAL A 393 1.85 8.13 1.21
C VAL A 393 1.38 6.76 1.72
N ARG A 394 1.71 5.66 1.04
CA ARG A 394 1.43 4.29 1.50
C ARG A 394 1.96 4.06 2.92
N LEU A 395 3.22 4.42 3.18
CA LEU A 395 3.80 4.26 4.52
C LEU A 395 3.09 5.12 5.57
N LEU A 396 2.65 6.33 5.22
CA LEU A 396 1.85 7.19 6.11
C LEU A 396 0.47 6.59 6.42
N LEU A 397 -0.20 6.01 5.42
CA LEU A 397 -1.50 5.34 5.60
C LEU A 397 -1.41 4.03 6.40
N VAL A 398 -0.23 3.40 6.44
CA VAL A 398 0.00 2.12 7.14
C VAL A 398 0.59 2.32 8.55
N ASP A 399 1.61 3.16 8.70
CA ASP A 399 2.24 3.48 9.99
C ASP A 399 2.99 4.83 9.89
N ALA A 400 2.26 5.92 10.13
CA ALA A 400 2.82 7.27 10.04
C ALA A 400 3.93 7.55 11.07
N ALA A 401 3.85 6.97 12.26
CA ALA A 401 4.85 7.13 13.30
C ALA A 401 6.19 6.53 12.88
N ARG A 402 6.14 5.35 12.25
CA ARG A 402 7.32 4.66 11.73
C ARG A 402 7.88 5.33 10.50
N ALA A 403 7.03 5.73 9.55
CA ALA A 403 7.45 6.52 8.38
C ALA A 403 8.17 7.81 8.79
N THR A 404 7.61 8.55 9.75
CA THR A 404 8.24 9.77 10.30
C THR A 404 9.57 9.45 10.98
N SER A 405 9.64 8.35 11.74
CA SER A 405 10.87 7.94 12.42
C SER A 405 11.99 7.58 11.43
N VAL A 406 11.68 6.86 10.34
CA VAL A 406 12.66 6.57 9.27
C VAL A 406 13.21 7.86 8.68
N ALA A 407 12.32 8.78 8.31
CA ALA A 407 12.71 10.06 7.70
C ALA A 407 13.63 10.88 8.63
N LEU A 408 13.30 10.96 9.92
CA LEU A 408 14.11 11.66 10.91
C LEU A 408 15.45 10.97 11.16
N VAL A 409 15.49 9.63 11.28
CA VAL A 409 16.75 8.89 11.49
C VAL A 409 17.72 9.13 10.34
N ARG A 410 17.21 9.13 9.10
CA ARG A 410 18.04 9.35 7.90
C ARG A 410 18.50 10.79 7.77
N SER A 411 17.65 11.77 8.10
CA SER A 411 18.05 13.18 8.15
C SER A 411 19.16 13.42 9.19
N VAL A 412 19.07 12.83 10.39
CA VAL A 412 20.13 12.88 11.41
C VAL A 412 21.45 12.26 10.91
N ARG A 413 21.40 11.33 9.95
CA ARG A 413 22.56 10.72 9.31
C ARG A 413 23.03 11.46 8.05
N GLY A 414 22.43 12.60 7.71
CA GLY A 414 22.81 13.42 6.55
C GLY A 414 22.09 13.08 5.25
N HIS A 415 21.02 12.28 5.30
CA HIS A 415 20.18 11.93 4.16
C HIS A 415 18.79 12.56 4.33
N ASP A 416 18.61 13.76 3.77
CA ASP A 416 17.39 14.56 3.93
C ASP A 416 16.28 14.23 2.90
N GLU A 417 16.61 13.48 1.85
CA GLU A 417 15.68 13.11 0.78
C GLU A 417 14.43 12.36 1.29
N PRO A 418 14.52 11.39 2.23
CA PRO A 418 13.35 10.74 2.81
C PRO A 418 12.43 11.70 3.58
N LEU A 419 12.99 12.72 4.23
CA LEU A 419 12.22 13.73 4.95
C LEU A 419 11.51 14.69 3.99
N ALA A 420 12.17 15.07 2.90
CA ALA A 420 11.51 15.81 1.82
C ALA A 420 10.38 15.00 1.15
N ALA A 421 10.59 13.69 0.92
CA ALA A 421 9.57 12.80 0.38
C ALA A 421 8.36 12.66 1.34
N LEU A 422 8.61 12.55 2.65
CA LEU A 422 7.57 12.56 3.68
C LEU A 422 6.74 13.85 3.62
N THR A 423 7.39 15.01 3.51
CA THR A 423 6.72 16.30 3.40
C THR A 423 5.85 16.41 2.14
N VAL A 424 6.36 15.96 0.98
CA VAL A 424 5.56 15.93 -0.27
C VAL A 424 4.36 15.01 -0.11
N ALA A 425 4.53 13.83 0.49
CA ALA A 425 3.44 12.88 0.74
C ALA A 425 2.36 13.45 1.68
N LEU A 426 2.76 14.12 2.77
CA LEU A 426 1.82 14.83 3.65
C LEU A 426 1.10 15.97 2.91
N SER A 427 1.78 16.63 1.97
CA SER A 427 1.19 17.70 1.15
C SER A 427 0.17 17.18 0.15
N VAL A 428 0.38 15.98 -0.41
CA VAL A 428 -0.63 15.25 -1.19
C VAL A 428 -1.87 15.01 -0.33
N LEU A 429 -1.68 14.47 0.88
CA LEU A 429 -2.79 14.20 1.81
C LEU A 429 -3.48 15.47 2.33
N ALA A 430 -2.77 16.59 2.37
CA ALA A 430 -3.30 17.90 2.72
C ALA A 430 -3.95 18.63 1.54
N THR A 431 -3.89 18.09 0.32
CA THR A 431 -4.52 18.73 -0.85
C THR A 431 -6.04 18.52 -0.77
N ARG A 432 -6.76 19.51 -0.25
CA ARG A 432 -8.24 19.53 -0.21
C ARG A 432 -8.77 20.95 -0.34
N ASP A 433 -10.08 21.07 -0.53
CA ASP A 433 -10.76 22.37 -0.53
C ASP A 433 -10.91 22.85 0.92
N GLY A 434 -10.29 23.99 1.25
CA GLY A 434 -10.33 24.60 2.58
C GLY A 434 -9.10 24.33 3.46
N LYS A 435 -9.19 24.75 4.73
CA LYS A 435 -8.09 24.65 5.70
C LYS A 435 -7.91 23.20 6.18
N VAL A 436 -6.65 22.77 6.28
CA VAL A 436 -6.31 21.42 6.75
C VAL A 436 -5.93 21.48 8.23
N GLU A 437 -6.77 20.93 9.11
CA GLU A 437 -6.46 20.90 10.56
C GLU A 437 -5.96 19.53 11.03
N SER A 438 -6.42 18.46 10.37
CA SER A 438 -5.99 17.08 10.63
C SER A 438 -5.91 16.24 9.36
N LEU A 439 -5.09 15.18 9.39
CA LEU A 439 -4.98 14.15 8.35
C LEU A 439 -5.29 12.78 8.95
N ALA A 440 -6.09 11.98 8.24
CA ALA A 440 -6.32 10.57 8.57
C ALA A 440 -5.19 9.71 7.99
N LEU A 441 -4.49 9.01 8.88
CA LEU A 441 -3.33 8.16 8.62
C LEU A 441 -3.56 6.78 9.26
N GLY A 442 -2.52 5.93 9.29
CA GLY A 442 -2.59 4.65 9.99
C GLY A 442 -1.48 4.45 11.01
N GLN A 443 -1.71 3.46 11.87
CA GLN A 443 -0.74 2.91 12.81
C GLN A 443 -0.81 1.38 12.76
N THR A 444 0.32 0.74 12.50
CA THR A 444 0.42 -0.72 12.54
C THR A 444 0.60 -1.20 13.97
N GLN A 445 -0.33 -2.02 14.44
CA GLN A 445 -0.29 -2.66 15.75
C GLN A 445 0.66 -3.87 15.76
N ALA A 446 1.00 -4.38 16.95
CA ALA A 446 1.89 -5.53 17.10
C ALA A 446 1.37 -6.82 16.43
N ASN A 447 0.05 -6.92 16.24
CA ASN A 447 -0.61 -8.03 15.53
C ASN A 447 -0.70 -7.82 14.00
N GLY A 448 -0.12 -6.74 13.47
CA GLY A 448 -0.13 -6.39 12.05
C GLY A 448 -1.38 -5.65 11.57
N LYS A 449 -2.43 -5.53 12.40
CA LYS A 449 -3.61 -4.72 12.03
C LYS A 449 -3.23 -3.26 11.94
N VAL A 450 -3.81 -2.57 10.96
CA VAL A 450 -3.67 -1.12 10.80
C VAL A 450 -4.91 -0.44 11.38
N GLU A 451 -4.69 0.47 12.31
CA GLU A 451 -5.75 1.28 12.92
C GLU A 451 -5.65 2.74 12.47
N PRO A 452 -6.77 3.47 12.38
CA PRO A 452 -6.76 4.90 12.06
C PRO A 452 -5.96 5.71 13.08
N LEU A 453 -5.11 6.60 12.59
CA LEU A 453 -4.35 7.56 13.37
C LEU A 453 -4.61 8.96 12.83
N SER A 454 -4.92 9.92 13.70
CA SER A 454 -5.08 11.32 13.29
C SER A 454 -3.79 12.10 13.54
N LEU A 455 -3.28 12.76 12.50
CA LEU A 455 -2.22 13.75 12.60
C LEU A 455 -2.86 15.12 12.70
N SER A 456 -2.44 15.93 13.68
CA SER A 456 -3.07 17.23 14.01
C SER A 456 -2.08 18.38 13.83
N GLY A 457 -2.54 19.62 14.02
CA GLY A 457 -1.67 20.80 14.02
C GLY A 457 -0.96 21.01 12.67
N VAL A 458 -1.58 20.60 11.57
CA VAL A 458 -1.00 20.68 10.23
C VAL A 458 -0.82 22.14 9.84
N THR A 459 0.41 22.52 9.53
CA THR A 459 0.75 23.83 8.97
C THR A 459 1.15 23.66 7.51
N VAL A 460 0.56 24.48 6.63
CA VAL A 460 0.81 24.45 5.19
C VAL A 460 1.29 25.82 4.76
N SER A 461 2.41 25.88 4.05
CA SER A 461 2.95 27.10 3.44
C SER A 461 3.24 26.84 1.96
N GLY A 462 2.75 27.70 1.07
CA GLY A 462 2.93 27.52 -0.38
C GLY A 462 2.39 26.20 -0.94
N GLY A 463 1.37 25.62 -0.31
CA GLY A 463 0.82 24.31 -0.68
C GLY A 463 1.66 23.11 -0.23
N VAL A 464 2.64 23.32 0.66
CA VAL A 464 3.52 22.29 1.21
C VAL A 464 3.39 22.24 2.72
N VAL A 465 3.30 21.04 3.30
CA VAL A 465 3.23 20.84 4.75
C VAL A 465 4.58 21.19 5.39
N THR A 466 4.59 22.18 6.28
CA THR A 466 5.80 22.65 6.97
C THR A 466 5.87 22.21 8.43
N GLY A 467 4.82 21.60 8.95
CA GLY A 467 4.81 21.12 10.32
C GLY A 467 3.51 20.46 10.72
N PHE A 468 3.58 19.61 11.73
CA PHE A 468 2.48 18.80 12.22
C PHE A 468 2.76 18.29 13.63
N GLU A 469 1.73 17.79 14.30
CA GLU A 469 1.82 17.08 15.57
C GLU A 469 1.44 15.61 15.39
N LEU A 470 2.33 14.72 15.86
CA LEU A 470 2.15 13.27 15.81
C LEU A 470 2.58 12.67 17.15
N ASN A 471 1.69 11.92 17.81
CA ASN A 471 1.92 11.34 19.13
C ASN A 471 2.43 12.38 20.15
N LYS A 472 1.78 13.55 20.19
CA LYS A 472 2.13 14.72 21.05
C LYS A 472 3.49 15.36 20.75
N SER A 473 4.20 14.90 19.73
CA SER A 473 5.48 15.48 19.31
C SER A 473 5.25 16.44 18.15
N LYS A 474 5.77 17.66 18.27
CA LYS A 474 5.65 18.70 17.23
C LYS A 474 6.83 18.61 16.28
N ILE A 475 6.56 18.34 15.02
CA ILE A 475 7.56 18.30 13.96
C ILE A 475 7.40 19.55 13.09
N ALA A 476 8.49 20.24 12.83
CA ALA A 476 8.55 21.34 11.86
C ALA A 476 9.68 21.08 10.87
N ILE A 477 9.40 21.27 9.58
CA ILE A 477 10.27 21.00 8.45
C ILE A 477 10.23 22.21 7.52
N GLU A 478 11.39 22.78 7.27
CA GLU A 478 11.57 23.87 6.31
C GLU A 478 12.20 23.31 5.04
N LEU A 479 11.50 23.44 3.92
CA LEU A 479 12.00 23.05 2.60
C LEU A 479 12.38 24.27 1.78
N ALA A 480 13.53 24.22 1.13
CA ALA A 480 13.89 25.15 0.07
C ALA A 480 13.08 24.86 -1.20
N THR A 481 13.06 25.83 -2.12
CA THR A 481 12.36 25.73 -3.43
C THR A 481 12.91 24.63 -4.35
N ASP A 482 14.12 24.14 -4.07
CA ASP A 482 14.75 23.01 -4.75
C ASP A 482 14.46 21.64 -4.09
N GLY A 483 13.65 21.62 -3.03
CA GLY A 483 13.29 20.41 -2.29
C GLY A 483 14.31 19.97 -1.24
N ARG A 484 15.36 20.74 -0.97
CA ARG A 484 16.24 20.49 0.19
C ARG A 484 15.54 20.78 1.49
N VAL A 485 15.78 19.94 2.49
CA VAL A 485 15.50 20.29 3.88
C VAL A 485 16.54 21.31 4.33
N VAL A 486 16.07 22.48 4.75
CA VAL A 486 16.91 23.55 5.31
C VAL A 486 17.00 23.40 6.83
N LYS A 487 15.88 23.00 7.45
CA LYS A 487 15.78 22.85 8.90
C LYS A 487 14.74 21.80 9.24
N VAL A 488 15.04 21.00 10.25
CA VAL A 488 14.06 20.12 10.90
C VAL A 488 14.15 20.30 12.41
N THR A 489 13.00 20.37 13.08
CA THR A 489 12.92 20.34 14.53
C THR A 489 11.86 19.37 15.01
N ARG A 490 12.14 18.70 16.13
CA ARG A 490 11.20 17.94 16.95
C ARG A 490 11.11 18.61 18.31
N ASP A 491 9.90 18.99 18.70
CA ASP A 491 9.62 19.68 19.97
C ASP A 491 10.49 20.94 20.16
N GLY A 492 10.70 21.68 19.06
CA GLY A 492 11.49 22.90 19.01
C GLY A 492 13.02 22.72 18.98
N LYS A 493 13.53 21.48 19.00
CA LYS A 493 14.97 21.18 18.98
C LYS A 493 15.36 20.37 17.74
N PRO A 494 16.61 20.44 17.25
CA PRO A 494 17.08 19.52 16.23
C PRO A 494 16.90 18.06 16.69
N PRO A 495 16.37 17.16 15.83
CA PRO A 495 16.19 15.78 16.21
C PRO A 495 17.54 15.10 16.43
N THR A 496 17.57 14.17 17.37
CA THR A 496 18.71 13.29 17.62
C THR A 496 18.28 11.82 17.62
N LEU A 497 19.20 10.87 17.43
CA LEU A 497 18.85 9.44 17.38
C LEU A 497 18.14 8.97 18.65
N SER A 498 18.57 9.46 19.83
CA SER A 498 17.92 9.12 21.11
C SER A 498 16.52 9.71 21.27
N SER A 499 16.20 10.81 20.57
CA SER A 499 14.89 11.48 20.64
C SER A 499 13.81 10.87 19.72
N ILE A 500 14.20 9.94 18.85
CA ILE A 500 13.30 9.36 17.83
C ILE A 500 12.75 8.00 18.35
N PRO A 501 11.43 7.87 18.58
CA PRO A 501 10.86 6.74 19.33
C PRO A 501 11.15 5.34 18.78
N MET A 502 11.18 5.19 17.45
CA MET A 502 11.31 3.88 16.79
C MET A 502 12.69 3.66 16.16
N ALA A 503 13.66 4.55 16.44
CA ALA A 503 14.97 4.47 15.84
C ALA A 503 15.71 3.20 16.30
N ARG A 504 16.15 2.37 15.34
CA ARG A 504 17.05 1.27 15.64
C ARG A 504 18.47 1.78 15.74
N LEU A 505 19.02 1.61 16.93
CA LEU A 505 20.43 1.83 17.20
C LEU A 505 21.23 0.59 16.75
N VAL A 506 21.55 0.53 15.46
CA VAL A 506 22.31 -0.56 14.83
C VAL A 506 23.80 -0.19 14.78
N PRO A 507 24.67 -0.92 15.50
CA PRO A 507 26.12 -0.73 15.38
C PRO A 507 26.63 -1.13 14.01
N GLU A 508 27.56 -0.36 13.45
CA GLU A 508 28.19 -0.60 12.16
C GLU A 508 29.69 -0.81 12.32
N THR A 509 30.30 -1.55 11.39
CA THR A 509 31.74 -1.80 11.42
C THR A 509 32.48 -0.52 11.07
N ALA A 510 33.39 -0.09 11.94
CA ALA A 510 34.29 1.03 11.68
C ALA A 510 35.62 0.82 12.41
N ASP A 511 36.67 1.50 11.96
CA ASP A 511 37.98 1.46 12.62
C ASP A 511 38.08 2.40 13.82
N ALA A 512 37.13 3.33 14.00
CA ALA A 512 37.06 4.18 15.18
C ALA A 512 35.64 4.69 15.46
N PHE A 513 35.38 4.99 16.73
CA PHE A 513 34.11 5.52 17.23
C PHE A 513 34.40 6.72 18.15
N THR A 514 33.58 7.77 18.09
CA THR A 514 33.81 8.98 18.90
C THR A 514 32.62 9.27 19.79
N VAL A 515 32.83 9.24 21.11
CA VAL A 515 31.78 9.48 22.11
C VAL A 515 32.20 10.58 23.06
N ARG A 516 31.39 11.65 23.17
CA ARG A 516 31.67 12.83 24.00
C ARG A 516 33.09 13.41 23.79
N GLY A 517 33.55 13.43 22.54
CA GLY A 517 34.88 13.91 22.13
C GLY A 517 36.04 12.93 22.39
N VAL A 518 35.75 11.72 22.89
CA VAL A 518 36.75 10.66 23.09
C VAL A 518 36.73 9.71 21.89
N ARG A 519 37.86 9.57 21.22
CA ARG A 519 38.05 8.62 20.10
C ARG A 519 38.48 7.25 20.65
N PHE A 520 37.70 6.22 20.36
CA PHE A 520 38.02 4.82 20.58
C PHE A 520 38.37 4.19 19.24
N GLU A 521 39.58 3.67 19.11
CA GLU A 521 40.09 3.03 17.91
C GLU A 521 39.98 1.52 18.04
N LYS A 522 39.75 0.84 16.92
CA LYS A 522 39.77 -0.61 16.85
C LYS A 522 41.10 -1.15 17.37
N LEU A 523 41.01 -2.04 18.35
CA LEU A 523 42.14 -2.71 18.98
C LEU A 523 42.30 -4.14 18.45
N SER A 524 41.18 -4.85 18.26
CA SER A 524 41.14 -6.23 17.79
C SER A 524 39.83 -6.51 17.07
N GLY A 525 39.89 -7.40 16.07
CA GLY A 525 38.73 -7.92 15.36
C GLY A 525 38.05 -6.91 14.43
N ALA A 526 36.73 -7.02 14.32
CA ALA A 526 35.87 -6.17 13.49
C ALA A 526 34.72 -5.58 14.32
N PRO A 527 35.03 -4.80 15.38
CA PRO A 527 34.00 -4.24 16.26
C PRO A 527 32.98 -3.45 15.47
N ARG A 528 31.71 -3.66 15.81
CA ARG A 528 30.61 -2.84 15.32
C ARG A 528 30.23 -1.86 16.41
N GLY A 529 30.28 -0.57 16.12
CA GLY A 529 30.01 0.47 17.10
C GLY A 529 28.96 1.48 16.62
N LEU A 530 28.28 2.12 17.57
CA LEU A 530 27.44 3.27 17.31
C LEU A 530 27.58 4.25 18.48
N SER A 531 27.96 5.48 18.15
CA SER A 531 27.99 6.60 19.09
C SER A 531 26.63 7.28 19.08
N VAL A 532 26.00 7.40 20.25
CA VAL A 532 24.67 8.02 20.40
C VAL A 532 24.83 9.40 21.05
N ASP A 533 23.95 10.32 20.69
CA ASP A 533 23.97 11.73 21.11
C ASP A 533 23.83 11.93 22.63
N ASP A 534 23.16 11.01 23.33
CA ASP A 534 23.08 10.99 24.80
C ASP A 534 24.40 10.56 25.49
N GLY A 535 25.43 10.26 24.69
CA GLY A 535 26.77 9.90 25.15
C GLY A 535 26.98 8.41 25.38
N ARG A 536 26.09 7.56 24.84
CA ARG A 536 26.29 6.12 24.83
C ARG A 536 27.24 5.67 23.73
N LEU A 537 28.00 4.63 24.02
CA LEU A 537 28.68 3.80 23.03
C LEU A 537 28.03 2.43 23.01
N LEU A 538 27.39 2.08 21.90
CA LEU A 538 26.94 0.72 21.66
C LEU A 538 28.06 0.00 20.94
N LEU A 539 28.46 -1.17 21.47
CA LEU A 539 29.49 -2.01 20.87
C LEU A 539 28.94 -3.43 20.74
N ALA A 540 29.03 -4.00 19.55
CA ALA A 540 28.60 -5.36 19.25
C ALA A 540 29.71 -6.10 18.53
N ALA A 541 29.79 -7.41 18.78
CA ALA A 541 30.70 -8.26 18.04
C ALA A 541 30.24 -8.44 16.59
N ALA A 542 31.18 -8.68 15.68
CA ALA A 542 30.87 -9.13 14.34
C ALA A 542 30.23 -10.54 14.37
N GLU A 543 29.30 -10.82 13.46
CA GLU A 543 28.54 -12.09 13.43
C GLU A 543 29.42 -13.34 13.29
N LYS A 544 30.64 -13.20 12.74
CA LYS A 544 31.61 -14.29 12.54
C LYS A 544 32.87 -14.15 13.39
N SER A 545 32.89 -13.30 14.43
CA SER A 545 34.09 -13.23 15.28
C SER A 545 34.19 -14.49 16.13
N GLY A 546 35.32 -15.22 16.03
CA GLY A 546 35.60 -16.40 16.84
C GLY A 546 36.16 -16.09 18.24
N GLY A 547 36.13 -14.83 18.67
CA GLY A 547 36.86 -14.35 19.84
C GLY A 547 36.31 -13.04 20.41
N PHE A 548 37.17 -12.04 20.56
CA PHE A 548 36.80 -10.72 21.09
C PHE A 548 37.02 -9.62 20.06
N ASP A 549 36.03 -8.74 19.95
CA ASP A 549 36.17 -7.45 19.28
C ASP A 549 36.42 -6.39 20.35
N ALA A 550 37.37 -5.49 20.12
CA ALA A 550 37.78 -4.51 21.12
C ALA A 550 38.10 -3.16 20.52
N VAL A 551 37.87 -2.12 21.32
CA VAL A 551 38.21 -0.74 21.01
C VAL A 551 38.92 -0.10 22.20
N ALA A 552 39.89 0.77 21.96
CA ALA A 552 40.61 1.47 23.01
C ALA A 552 40.91 2.92 22.63
N GLY A 553 40.97 3.81 23.61
CA GLY A 553 41.16 5.24 23.43
C GLY A 553 42.11 5.84 24.46
N GLY A 554 42.48 7.10 24.24
CA GLY A 554 43.39 7.83 25.13
C GLY A 554 44.87 7.53 24.89
N LYS A 555 45.70 7.92 25.85
CA LYS A 555 47.16 7.74 25.82
C LYS A 555 47.56 6.44 26.51
N ASP A 556 48.70 5.88 26.13
CA ASP A 556 49.29 4.75 26.85
C ASP A 556 49.70 5.18 28.26
N VAL A 557 49.25 4.40 29.25
CA VAL A 557 49.51 4.67 30.66
C VAL A 557 49.97 3.41 31.39
N LYS A 558 50.85 3.60 32.37
CA LYS A 558 51.26 2.53 33.29
C LYS A 558 50.20 2.31 34.34
N ASP A 559 49.71 3.35 35.01
CA ASP A 559 48.61 3.21 35.96
C ASP A 559 47.34 3.79 35.34
N ALA A 560 46.29 2.99 35.34
CA ALA A 560 45.09 3.27 34.57
C ALA A 560 43.84 2.92 35.39
N SER A 561 42.78 3.69 35.20
CA SER A 561 41.45 3.32 35.66
C SER A 561 40.42 3.68 34.61
N ILE A 562 39.37 2.89 34.51
CA ILE A 562 38.21 3.16 33.68
C ILE A 562 36.96 2.77 34.46
N ARG A 563 35.92 3.57 34.32
CA ARG A 563 34.59 3.29 34.86
C ARG A 563 33.54 3.55 33.79
N ALA A 564 32.48 2.77 33.83
CA ALA A 564 31.32 2.93 32.97
C ALA A 564 30.09 2.32 33.63
N LYS A 565 28.93 2.57 33.04
CA LYS A 565 27.73 1.76 33.27
C LYS A 565 27.50 0.89 32.04
N LEU A 566 27.37 -0.42 32.24
CA LEU A 566 27.23 -1.39 31.15
C LEU A 566 25.88 -2.11 31.21
N THR A 567 25.13 -2.07 30.11
CA THR A 567 24.01 -2.97 29.88
C THR A 567 24.44 -4.03 28.88
N LEU A 568 24.15 -5.31 29.18
CA LEU A 568 24.70 -6.46 28.46
C LEU A 568 23.58 -7.23 27.74
N SER A 569 23.90 -7.75 26.56
CA SER A 569 23.07 -8.72 25.84
C SER A 569 23.95 -9.75 25.11
N GLY A 570 23.39 -10.94 24.84
CA GLY A 570 24.15 -12.06 24.25
C GLY A 570 25.31 -12.52 25.16
N ALA A 571 26.48 -12.78 24.57
CA ALA A 571 27.66 -13.23 25.30
C ALA A 571 28.32 -12.17 26.23
N GLY A 572 27.88 -10.91 26.16
CA GLY A 572 28.39 -9.81 26.99
C GLY A 572 29.71 -9.18 26.51
N GLY A 573 30.43 -8.54 27.42
CA GLY A 573 31.60 -7.71 27.14
C GLY A 573 32.11 -7.02 28.40
N GLY A 574 32.96 -6.02 28.30
CA GLY A 574 33.64 -5.49 29.48
C GLY A 574 34.55 -4.30 29.29
N LEU A 575 35.27 -3.98 30.37
CA LEU A 575 36.24 -2.90 30.45
C LEU A 575 37.66 -3.43 30.23
N LEU A 576 38.50 -2.64 29.57
CA LEU A 576 39.92 -2.93 29.34
C LEU A 576 40.81 -1.84 29.93
N VAL A 577 41.93 -2.23 30.50
CA VAL A 577 43.04 -1.34 30.90
C VAL A 577 44.37 -1.91 30.47
N ARG A 578 45.34 -1.03 30.18
CA ARG A 578 46.65 -1.39 29.59
C ARG A 578 46.48 -2.18 28.29
N ALA A 579 45.48 -1.81 27.50
CA ALA A 579 45.09 -2.53 26.30
C ALA A 579 46.01 -2.20 25.12
N GLN A 580 46.54 -3.22 24.47
CA GLN A 580 47.40 -3.14 23.28
C GLN A 580 46.96 -4.17 22.21
N PRO A 581 47.23 -3.91 20.92
CA PRO A 581 47.03 -4.91 19.87
C PRO A 581 47.91 -6.14 20.14
N GLY A 582 47.34 -7.34 20.00
CA GLY A 582 48.04 -8.61 20.07
C GLY A 582 48.16 -9.28 18.69
N SER A 583 48.80 -10.45 18.64
CA SER A 583 49.00 -11.18 17.38
C SER A 583 47.73 -11.86 16.86
N ALA A 584 46.79 -12.20 17.74
CA ALA A 584 45.50 -12.83 17.38
C ALA A 584 44.28 -12.19 18.08
N SER A 585 44.51 -11.38 19.12
CA SER A 585 43.48 -10.65 19.87
C SER A 585 44.10 -9.35 20.40
N TYR A 586 43.77 -8.93 21.61
CA TYR A 586 44.43 -7.86 22.35
C TYR A 586 45.16 -8.40 23.58
N ASP A 587 46.22 -7.70 24.00
CA ASP A 587 46.85 -7.86 25.32
C ASP A 587 46.24 -6.81 26.26
N ALA A 588 45.58 -7.25 27.34
CA ALA A 588 44.95 -6.34 28.30
C ALA A 588 44.59 -7.03 29.61
N ILE A 589 44.44 -6.22 30.67
CA ILE A 589 43.70 -6.63 31.86
C ILE A 589 42.24 -6.26 31.62
N ALA A 590 41.35 -7.25 31.74
CA ALA A 590 39.96 -7.11 31.39
C ALA A 590 39.03 -7.49 32.54
N LEU A 591 37.99 -6.68 32.74
CA LEU A 591 36.83 -7.03 33.54
C LEU A 591 35.70 -7.39 32.57
N LEU A 592 35.48 -8.68 32.35
CA LEU A 592 34.50 -9.20 31.40
C LEU A 592 33.23 -9.59 32.13
N LEU A 593 32.09 -9.09 31.69
CA LEU A 593 30.78 -9.44 32.17
C LEU A 593 30.04 -10.26 31.12
N SER A 594 29.38 -11.32 31.56
CA SER A 594 28.60 -12.22 30.72
C SER A 594 27.15 -12.22 31.16
N ALA A 595 26.21 -12.19 30.22
CA ALA A 595 24.79 -12.32 30.54
C ALA A 595 24.39 -13.78 30.78
N GLU A 596 25.07 -14.73 30.14
CA GLU A 596 24.81 -16.18 30.24
C GLU A 596 26.13 -16.98 30.12
N PRO A 597 26.67 -17.57 31.21
CA PRO A 597 26.22 -17.42 32.60
C PRO A 597 26.42 -16.00 33.13
N ARG A 598 25.64 -15.62 34.16
CA ARG A 598 25.62 -14.28 34.76
C ARG A 598 26.81 -14.07 35.70
N GLN A 599 27.95 -13.67 35.14
CA GLN A 599 29.16 -13.52 35.92
C GLN A 599 30.05 -12.38 35.45
N ALA A 600 30.84 -11.85 36.38
CA ALA A 600 31.99 -10.99 36.13
C ALA A 600 33.27 -11.79 36.34
N LEU A 601 34.18 -11.68 35.36
CA LEU A 601 35.49 -12.33 35.34
C LEU A 601 36.56 -11.27 35.24
N LEU A 602 37.53 -11.30 36.16
CA LEU A 602 38.73 -10.48 36.09
C LEU A 602 39.85 -11.34 35.49
N VAL A 603 40.32 -10.96 34.31
CA VAL A 603 41.25 -11.78 33.52
C VAL A 603 42.41 -10.94 32.96
N LEU A 604 43.51 -11.62 32.65
CA LEU A 604 44.57 -11.13 31.77
C LEU A 604 44.40 -11.82 30.41
N VAL A 605 44.28 -11.05 29.33
CA VAL A 605 44.25 -11.56 27.95
C VAL A 605 45.64 -11.39 27.36
N ASP A 606 46.22 -12.45 26.79
CA ASP A 606 47.66 -12.52 26.45
C ASP A 606 48.03 -12.11 25.01
N GLY A 607 47.15 -11.38 24.30
CA GLY A 607 47.37 -11.01 22.90
C GLY A 607 47.19 -12.15 21.88
N LYS A 608 47.21 -13.42 22.33
CA LYS A 608 46.91 -14.61 21.51
C LYS A 608 45.45 -15.05 21.64
N GLY A 609 44.66 -14.34 22.45
CA GLY A 609 43.26 -14.63 22.70
C GLY A 609 43.00 -15.56 23.87
N ARG A 610 44.03 -15.95 24.62
CA ARG A 610 43.86 -16.73 25.85
C ARG A 610 43.56 -15.79 27.01
N ALA A 611 42.49 -16.07 27.74
CA ALA A 611 42.16 -15.40 28.98
C ALA A 611 42.67 -16.22 30.18
N ILE A 612 43.47 -15.60 31.03
CA ILE A 612 44.00 -16.16 32.28
C ILE A 612 43.24 -15.50 33.43
N GLU A 613 42.53 -16.30 34.23
CA GLU A 613 41.79 -15.78 35.38
C GLU A 613 42.73 -15.24 36.45
N LEU A 614 42.43 -14.01 36.92
CA LEU A 614 43.17 -13.34 37.98
C LEU A 614 42.44 -13.42 39.34
N SER A 615 41.14 -13.69 39.31
CA SER A 615 40.32 -13.93 40.50
C SER A 615 39.18 -14.90 40.17
N PRO A 616 38.56 -15.53 41.20
CA PRO A 616 37.32 -16.28 41.00
C PRO A 616 36.21 -15.43 40.38
N ALA A 617 35.32 -16.08 39.64
CA ALA A 617 34.14 -15.45 39.05
C ALA A 617 33.19 -14.89 40.13
N VAL A 618 32.57 -13.74 39.84
CA VAL A 618 31.56 -13.13 40.72
C VAL A 618 30.21 -13.13 40.04
N GLU A 619 29.19 -13.69 40.70
CA GLU A 619 27.83 -13.74 40.16
C GLU A 619 27.18 -12.34 40.09
N LEU A 620 26.54 -12.06 38.95
CA LEU A 620 25.79 -10.82 38.71
C LEU A 620 24.36 -10.93 39.25
N ALA A 621 23.92 -9.90 39.98
CA ALA A 621 22.67 -9.95 40.75
C ALA A 621 21.38 -9.99 39.90
N LYS A 622 21.37 -9.42 38.68
CA LYS A 622 20.15 -9.27 37.86
C LYS A 622 20.44 -9.41 36.35
N LYS A 623 19.59 -10.14 35.62
CA LYS A 623 19.65 -10.26 34.15
C LYS A 623 19.13 -8.98 33.49
N GLY A 624 19.84 -8.49 32.46
CA GLY A 624 19.43 -7.31 31.70
C GLY A 624 19.49 -5.98 32.46
N ALA A 625 20.11 -5.96 33.65
CA ALA A 625 20.30 -4.74 34.42
C ALA A 625 21.47 -3.93 33.89
N GLU A 626 21.42 -2.61 34.14
CA GLU A 626 22.58 -1.74 34.02
C GLU A 626 23.53 -2.02 35.19
N HIS A 627 24.79 -2.33 34.90
CA HIS A 627 25.83 -2.62 35.89
C HIS A 627 26.80 -1.45 36.02
N ALA A 628 26.99 -0.95 37.25
CA ALA A 628 28.01 0.05 37.54
C ALA A 628 29.37 -0.63 37.72
N VAL A 629 30.28 -0.40 36.76
CA VAL A 629 31.55 -1.12 36.70
C VAL A 629 32.74 -0.18 36.75
N SER A 630 33.82 -0.64 37.41
CA SER A 630 35.12 0.02 37.33
C SER A 630 36.25 -1.00 37.32
N LEU A 631 37.35 -0.65 36.66
CA LEU A 631 38.58 -1.43 36.57
C LEU A 631 39.76 -0.48 36.73
N ALA A 632 40.67 -0.81 37.64
CA ALA A 632 41.85 -0.01 37.94
C ALA A 632 43.08 -0.89 38.17
N VAL A 633 44.23 -0.42 37.67
CA VAL A 633 45.53 -1.07 37.87
C VAL A 633 46.54 -0.04 38.36
N ARG A 634 47.23 -0.37 39.45
CA ARG A 634 48.33 0.42 40.02
C ARG A 634 49.51 -0.49 40.32
N GLY A 635 50.59 -0.32 39.56
CA GLY A 635 51.73 -1.25 39.62
C GLY A 635 51.30 -2.68 39.24
N GLN A 636 51.32 -3.60 40.21
CA GLN A 636 50.86 -4.99 40.09
C GLN A 636 49.47 -5.23 40.70
N ALA A 637 48.90 -4.25 41.41
CA ALA A 637 47.60 -4.40 42.05
C ALA A 637 46.48 -4.12 41.03
N VAL A 638 45.53 -5.04 40.93
CA VAL A 638 44.32 -4.92 40.11
C VAL A 638 43.11 -4.85 41.01
N THR A 639 42.26 -3.85 40.82
CA THR A 639 40.98 -3.71 41.52
C THR A 639 39.87 -3.48 40.51
N ALA A 640 38.81 -4.28 40.62
CA ALA A 640 37.58 -4.09 39.88
C ALA A 640 36.41 -3.95 40.84
N THR A 641 35.36 -3.27 40.40
CA THR A 641 34.08 -3.20 41.12
C THR A 641 32.94 -3.48 40.17
N VAL A 642 31.96 -4.28 40.60
CA VAL A 642 30.70 -4.51 39.89
C VAL A 642 29.56 -4.32 40.87
N ASP A 643 28.72 -3.32 40.65
CA ASP A 643 27.58 -2.98 41.52
C ASP A 643 27.97 -2.85 43.00
N GLY A 644 29.12 -2.23 43.26
CA GLY A 644 29.69 -2.03 44.59
C GLY A 644 30.45 -3.25 45.16
N LYS A 645 30.32 -4.45 44.57
CA LYS A 645 31.14 -5.61 44.96
C LYS A 645 32.56 -5.44 44.45
N LYS A 646 33.54 -5.52 45.35
CA LYS A 646 34.96 -5.35 45.03
C LYS A 646 35.61 -6.69 44.70
N ILE A 647 36.41 -6.70 43.63
CA ILE A 647 37.23 -7.82 43.17
C ILE A 647 38.68 -7.34 43.15
N THR A 648 39.60 -8.12 43.71
CA THR A 648 41.02 -7.75 43.76
C THR A 648 41.89 -8.90 43.29
N ALA A 649 42.94 -8.56 42.56
CA ALA A 649 43.97 -9.51 42.16
C ALA A 649 45.35 -8.86 42.18
N LYS A 650 46.40 -9.69 42.12
CA LYS A 650 47.79 -9.24 41.99
C LYS A 650 48.39 -9.91 40.76
N LEU A 651 49.03 -9.12 39.90
CA LEU A 651 49.72 -9.63 38.73
C LEU A 651 51.05 -10.28 39.16
N GLU A 652 51.35 -11.47 38.64
CA GLU A 652 52.63 -12.15 38.88
C GLU A 652 53.83 -11.37 38.30
N ARG A 653 53.59 -10.61 37.23
CA ARG A 653 54.56 -9.74 36.58
C ARG A 653 53.94 -8.39 36.29
N ALA A 654 54.75 -7.34 36.23
CA ALA A 654 54.25 -6.03 35.82
C ALA A 654 53.79 -6.09 34.36
N ALA A 655 52.49 -5.92 34.11
CA ALA A 655 51.98 -5.75 32.74
C ALA A 655 52.49 -4.44 32.12
N GLY A 656 52.64 -4.41 30.80
CA GLY A 656 53.12 -3.25 30.04
C GLY A 656 52.21 -2.02 30.15
N THR A 657 52.61 -0.91 29.51
CA THR A 657 51.75 0.27 29.35
C THR A 657 50.69 0.02 28.27
N GLY A 658 49.54 0.68 28.32
CA GLY A 658 48.58 0.62 27.22
C GLY A 658 47.40 1.54 27.42
N LYS A 659 46.45 1.51 26.48
CA LYS A 659 45.23 2.34 26.49
C LYS A 659 44.17 1.78 27.44
N VAL A 660 43.07 2.51 27.61
CA VAL A 660 41.83 2.00 28.22
C VAL A 660 40.76 1.81 27.17
N GLY A 661 39.85 0.87 27.37
CA GLY A 661 38.93 0.49 26.31
C GLY A 661 37.76 -0.36 26.74
N LEU A 662 37.08 -0.88 25.73
CA LEU A 662 35.94 -1.78 25.85
C LEU A 662 36.19 -3.01 24.98
N ALA A 663 35.71 -4.16 25.44
CA ALA A 663 35.67 -5.39 24.66
C ALA A 663 34.25 -5.95 24.61
N VAL A 664 33.94 -6.65 23.53
CA VAL A 664 32.70 -7.40 23.37
C VAL A 664 33.04 -8.81 22.90
N ARG A 665 32.40 -9.81 23.49
CA ARG A 665 32.60 -11.23 23.13
C ARG A 665 31.83 -11.53 21.85
N ALA A 666 32.27 -12.52 21.08
CA ALA A 666 31.54 -13.12 19.97
C ALA A 666 30.06 -13.37 20.33
N GLY A 667 29.13 -12.87 19.52
CA GLY A 667 27.69 -12.94 19.79
C GLY A 667 27.20 -12.07 20.96
N GLY A 668 28.06 -11.21 21.50
CA GLY A 668 27.77 -10.25 22.57
C GLY A 668 27.49 -8.84 22.05
N ARG A 669 26.79 -8.07 22.88
CA ARG A 669 26.59 -6.64 22.70
C ARG A 669 26.58 -5.95 24.06
N ILE A 670 27.26 -4.80 24.14
CA ILE A 670 27.27 -3.92 25.30
C ILE A 670 26.77 -2.53 24.92
N GLU A 671 26.04 -1.91 25.84
CA GLU A 671 25.74 -0.49 25.83
C GLU A 671 26.50 0.15 26.98
N ALA A 672 27.46 1.01 26.67
CA ALA A 672 28.29 1.69 27.65
C ALA A 672 27.88 3.15 27.81
N ARG A 673 27.59 3.57 29.05
CA ARG A 673 27.30 4.96 29.43
C ARG A 673 28.33 5.47 30.42
N ASP A 674 28.44 6.80 30.52
CA ASP A 674 29.29 7.50 31.50
C ASP A 674 30.73 6.99 31.55
N ILE A 675 31.27 6.65 30.37
CA ILE A 675 32.65 6.18 30.22
C ILE A 675 33.58 7.29 30.67
N SER A 676 34.41 7.01 31.67
CA SER A 676 35.39 7.98 32.16
C SER A 676 36.67 7.30 32.61
N SER A 677 37.77 7.98 32.34
CA SER A 677 39.12 7.60 32.74
C SER A 677 40.00 8.86 32.72
N PRO A 678 40.95 9.01 33.66
CA PRO A 678 41.95 10.08 33.59
C PRO A 678 42.80 10.05 32.31
N SER A 679 42.91 8.88 31.67
CA SER A 679 43.72 8.68 30.46
C SER A 679 42.98 9.03 29.15
N LEU A 680 41.66 9.19 29.20
CA LEU A 680 40.85 9.59 28.06
C LEU A 680 40.95 11.11 27.88
N THR A 681 41.67 11.53 26.84
CA THR A 681 41.72 12.93 26.44
C THR A 681 40.58 13.21 25.47
N ARG A 682 39.89 14.34 25.65
CA ARG A 682 38.96 14.84 24.64
C ARG A 682 39.80 15.38 23.48
N GLY A 683 39.55 14.90 22.27
CA GLY A 683 40.14 15.50 21.07
C GLY A 683 39.81 16.99 21.05
N LYS A 684 40.82 17.83 20.82
CA LYS A 684 40.61 19.26 20.61
C LYS A 684 39.88 19.51 19.31
#